data_AF-A0A6P5TFB0-F1
#
_entry.id   AF-A0A6P5TFB0-F1
#
_cell.length_a   1.000
_cell.length_b   1.000
_cell.length_c   1.000
_cell.angle_alpha   90.00
_cell.angle_beta   90.00
_cell.angle_gamma   90.00
#
_symmetry.space_group_name_H-M   'P 1'
#
loop_
_entity.id
_entity.type
_entity.pdbx_description
1 polymer ?
#
loop_
_entity_poly.entity_id
_entity_poly.type
_entity_poly.pdbx_seq_one_letter_code
_entity_poly.pdbx_strand_id
1 'polypeptide(L)'
;MFIILLVLASLILYLVNFLLGRFEFPSSSTPELEHDEAPQAVPSSSSSSTPEILDFDVFLSFRGEDTRNSFTDHLYHGLKLKGINTFRDEEKLERGKPIAPNLLKAIEHSKFAVVVLSKDYASSTWCLDELAHIVKCMKEGRLEVFPVFYHIEASEVRKQTGNFGKAFAKHEENFKKEKGKVKKWRRALRKVSEDAGWDLKNRKESEVIQEIANKISNILNDKLSSSNNDLIGMDSRIKKMEEYLALCRSDDVRTIGIWGFGGIGKTTLANEVFKKIKDQFDASRFVSFVREESTKVNGLVCLQKSLCATLLHCDEDIQNDDLGIQLLRTRLRNKRVLIVLDDVNKLDQIKALADESWLGPGSRVIITTREKHELDKCGLLADGIYEVDKLKVGEDSQLFCRKAFEKEENDDYKELSKKFVEYAGGIPLALVVLGSYLRGKNITEWSEAFDRLDEDPQKDIMNVLKISFDALNGTVKQIFLDIACFFKGEDQVRVKRILKSCCFYPESGMHDLVDKALIKINERNELWMHDLLQKMGQDIVHKKFPNEPGKRSRLWINENAYKSSNKCSRSWYEKVLVENTGTTAVEGIFLSLPAKEEIQLDADPFAKMCNLRLLKICNVNFSRCPEYFSKELRLLEWHEYPLASLPSSFKPCQLVELKMPNSRITQLWHESCTMMENLVQMDLSNCKFLIKTPDFRKVPNLERLILEGCESLESLPYSISLKSLKTFDLSGCSKLKEFPETLGNMEALSELYLDGTAIRTLPASIRKLRGLSLLGLSDCKNLMSFPMAICSLTSLKYIYICITAHIY
;
A
#
# COMPACT_ATOMS: atom_id res chain seq x y z
N MET A 1 -18.74 -39.35 2.66
CA MET A 1 -20.15 -39.78 2.74
C MET A 1 -20.75 -39.70 4.15
N PHE A 2 -20.04 -40.16 5.19
CA PHE A 2 -20.56 -40.16 6.58
C PHE A 2 -20.85 -38.76 7.17
N ILE A 3 -20.05 -37.74 6.82
CA ILE A 3 -20.24 -36.36 7.30
C ILE A 3 -21.47 -35.69 6.65
N ILE A 4 -21.76 -36.03 5.39
CA ILE A 4 -22.93 -35.50 4.67
C ILE A 4 -24.23 -36.06 5.28
N LEU A 5 -24.23 -37.33 5.68
CA LEU A 5 -25.36 -37.97 6.39
C LEU A 5 -25.63 -37.35 7.77
N LEU A 6 -24.59 -36.95 8.51
CA LEU A 6 -24.74 -36.29 9.82
C LEU A 6 -25.32 -34.87 9.70
N VAL A 7 -24.92 -34.10 8.69
CA VAL A 7 -25.45 -32.75 8.46
C VAL A 7 -26.90 -32.80 7.99
N LEU A 8 -27.25 -33.76 7.13
CA LEU A 8 -28.64 -33.99 6.70
C LEU A 8 -29.54 -34.43 7.86
N ALA A 9 -29.05 -35.29 8.77
CA ALA A 9 -29.82 -35.70 9.95
C ALA A 9 -30.11 -34.52 10.90
N SER A 10 -29.14 -33.63 11.12
CA SER A 10 -29.34 -32.43 11.95
C SER A 10 -30.29 -31.42 11.32
N LEU A 11 -30.25 -31.23 9.99
CA LEU A 11 -31.19 -30.36 9.28
C LEU A 11 -32.62 -30.90 9.30
N ILE A 12 -32.79 -32.22 9.16
CA ILE A 12 -34.09 -32.87 9.24
C ILE A 12 -34.66 -32.75 10.66
N LEU A 13 -33.84 -32.91 11.70
CA LEU A 13 -34.28 -32.73 13.09
C LEU A 13 -34.72 -31.28 13.39
N TYR A 14 -34.02 -30.31 12.78
CA TYR A 14 -34.35 -28.89 12.92
C TYR A 14 -35.67 -28.53 12.21
N LEU A 15 -35.88 -29.06 11.00
CA LEU A 15 -37.11 -28.89 10.23
C LEU A 15 -38.31 -29.59 10.89
N VAL A 16 -38.12 -30.75 11.49
CA VAL A 16 -39.18 -31.46 12.24
C VAL A 16 -39.59 -30.69 13.49
N ASN A 17 -38.64 -30.09 14.22
CA ASN A 17 -38.96 -29.25 15.39
C ASN A 17 -39.65 -27.93 14.99
N PHE A 18 -39.31 -27.36 13.83
CA PHE A 18 -39.98 -26.18 13.29
C PHE A 18 -41.42 -26.48 12.84
N LEU A 19 -41.65 -27.62 12.18
CA LEU A 19 -42.97 -28.02 11.71
C LEU A 19 -43.90 -28.53 12.83
N LEU A 20 -43.35 -29.02 13.95
CA LEU A 20 -44.12 -29.47 15.11
C LEU A 20 -44.47 -28.36 16.11
N GLY A 21 -44.13 -27.09 15.81
CA GLY A 21 -44.65 -25.93 16.54
C GLY A 21 -44.34 -25.90 18.05
N ARG A 22 -43.22 -26.49 18.48
CA ARG A 22 -42.80 -26.49 19.89
C ARG A 22 -41.63 -25.54 20.12
N PHE A 23 -41.94 -24.25 20.24
CA PHE A 23 -41.13 -23.31 21.02
C PHE A 23 -42.05 -22.34 21.74
N GLU A 24 -42.11 -22.47 23.07
CA GLU A 24 -42.77 -21.54 23.98
C GLU A 24 -41.91 -20.29 24.17
N PHE A 25 -42.50 -19.12 24.01
CA PHE A 25 -41.92 -17.83 24.41
C PHE A 25 -42.23 -17.56 25.90
N PRO A 26 -41.30 -17.02 26.69
CA PRO A 26 -41.63 -16.47 28.00
C PRO A 26 -42.44 -15.17 27.82
N SER A 27 -43.63 -15.17 28.42
CA SER A 27 -44.62 -14.09 28.41
C SER A 27 -44.16 -12.83 29.14
N SER A 28 -44.44 -11.69 28.51
CA SER A 28 -44.41 -10.33 29.06
C SER A 28 -45.49 -10.12 30.13
N SER A 29 -45.10 -9.68 31.31
CA SER A 29 -46.00 -9.07 32.30
C SER A 29 -45.69 -7.57 32.40
N THR A 30 -46.61 -6.75 31.92
CA THR A 30 -46.70 -5.31 32.18
C THR A 30 -47.37 -5.06 33.54
N PRO A 31 -46.89 -4.07 34.32
CA PRO A 31 -47.76 -3.32 35.22
C PRO A 31 -48.07 -1.94 34.62
N GLU A 32 -49.33 -1.57 34.76
CA GLU A 32 -49.95 -0.28 34.50
C GLU A 32 -49.27 0.85 35.30
N LEU A 33 -49.14 2.03 34.69
CA LEU A 33 -49.02 3.29 35.44
C LEU A 33 -49.84 4.38 34.76
N GLU A 34 -50.60 5.04 35.64
CA GLU A 34 -51.63 6.05 35.41
C GLU A 34 -51.06 7.36 34.84
N HIS A 35 -51.94 8.08 34.14
CA HIS A 35 -51.78 9.49 33.82
C HIS A 35 -51.92 10.33 35.11
N ASP A 36 -50.97 11.22 35.38
CA ASP A 36 -51.30 12.53 35.95
C ASP A 36 -50.23 13.61 35.66
N GLU A 37 -50.78 14.76 35.31
CA GLU A 37 -50.36 16.17 35.28
C GLU A 37 -48.87 16.61 35.31
N ALA A 38 -48.61 17.63 34.47
CA ALA A 38 -47.39 18.41 34.38
C ALA A 38 -47.09 19.22 35.65
N PRO A 39 -45.79 19.45 35.94
CA PRO A 39 -45.38 20.79 36.33
C PRO A 39 -44.06 21.26 35.69
N GLN A 40 -44.16 22.48 35.15
CA GLN A 40 -43.21 23.60 35.18
C GLN A 40 -41.70 23.38 35.00
N ALA A 41 -41.18 24.15 34.04
CA ALA A 41 -39.77 24.37 33.76
C ALA A 41 -38.97 24.83 34.98
N VAL A 42 -37.86 24.12 35.24
CA VAL A 42 -36.76 24.56 36.10
C VAL A 42 -35.50 24.62 35.22
N PRO A 43 -34.72 25.71 35.22
CA PRO A 43 -33.50 25.77 34.43
C PRO A 43 -32.42 24.92 35.08
N SER A 44 -32.07 23.79 34.46
CA SER A 44 -30.86 23.04 34.79
C SER A 44 -29.64 23.83 34.30
N SER A 45 -28.87 24.38 35.24
CA SER A 45 -27.53 24.88 35.01
C SER A 45 -26.61 23.69 34.66
N SER A 46 -26.47 23.40 33.37
CA SER A 46 -25.35 22.61 32.87
C SER A 46 -24.09 23.46 33.02
N SER A 47 -23.32 23.21 34.07
CA SER A 47 -21.92 23.62 34.11
C SER A 47 -21.19 22.80 33.06
N SER A 48 -20.98 23.40 31.89
CA SER A 48 -19.95 22.94 30.96
C SER A 48 -18.62 23.01 31.69
N SER A 49 -18.03 21.85 31.99
CA SER A 49 -16.63 21.77 32.40
C SER A 49 -15.77 22.14 31.21
N THR A 50 -15.48 23.43 31.07
CA THR A 50 -14.33 23.90 30.29
C THR A 50 -13.08 23.16 30.78
N PRO A 51 -12.19 22.67 29.89
CA PRO A 51 -10.92 22.10 30.33
C PRO A 51 -10.16 23.18 31.10
N GLU A 52 -9.86 22.95 32.39
CA GLU A 52 -8.96 23.85 33.13
C GLU A 52 -7.60 23.84 32.42
N ILE A 53 -7.22 24.98 31.86
CA ILE A 53 -5.92 25.17 31.21
C ILE A 53 -4.87 25.16 32.32
N LEU A 54 -4.04 24.13 32.35
CA LEU A 54 -2.88 24.05 33.24
C LEU A 54 -1.73 24.86 32.65
N ASP A 55 -1.15 25.75 33.45
CA ASP A 55 -0.03 26.62 33.03
C ASP A 55 1.32 25.91 33.16
N PHE A 56 1.42 24.88 34.02
CA PHE A 56 2.65 24.15 34.29
C PHE A 56 2.40 22.63 34.42
N ASP A 57 3.38 21.82 34.03
CA ASP A 57 3.35 20.37 34.27
C ASP A 57 3.71 20.06 35.72
N VAL A 58 4.76 20.71 36.25
CA VAL A 58 5.34 20.41 37.56
C VAL A 58 5.53 21.68 38.38
N PHE A 59 5.12 21.66 39.65
CA PHE A 59 5.47 22.64 40.67
C PHE A 59 6.58 22.09 41.58
N LEU A 60 7.67 22.82 41.78
CA LEU A 60 8.72 22.46 42.74
C LEU A 60 8.53 23.18 44.08
N SER A 61 8.25 22.43 45.15
CA SER A 61 8.29 22.97 46.53
C SER A 61 9.55 22.52 47.24
N PHE A 62 10.32 23.46 47.77
CA PHE A 62 11.63 23.19 48.37
C PHE A 62 12.02 24.29 49.35
N ARG A 63 13.01 24.00 50.22
CA ARG A 63 13.64 25.03 51.05
C ARG A 63 14.75 25.70 50.27
N GLY A 64 14.51 26.96 49.89
CA GLY A 64 15.45 27.71 49.04
C GLY A 64 16.86 27.91 49.62
N GLU A 65 17.03 27.88 50.94
CA GLU A 65 18.36 27.96 51.57
C GLU A 65 19.14 26.64 51.49
N ASP A 66 18.45 25.51 51.35
CA ASP A 66 19.06 24.18 51.50
C ASP A 66 19.44 23.58 50.14
N THR A 67 18.54 23.69 49.15
CA THR A 67 18.64 22.90 47.90
C THR A 67 18.56 23.72 46.62
N ARG A 68 18.34 25.04 46.70
CA ARG A 68 18.06 25.89 45.52
C ARG A 68 19.14 25.82 44.45
N ASN A 69 20.40 25.94 44.85
CA ASN A 69 21.56 25.99 43.95
C ASN A 69 22.29 24.64 43.86
N SER A 70 21.65 23.55 44.30
CA SER A 70 22.22 22.20 44.29
C SER A 70 21.19 21.24 43.69
N PHE A 71 20.67 20.30 44.46
CA PHE A 71 19.76 19.27 44.00
C PHE A 71 18.53 19.82 43.27
N THR A 72 17.90 20.89 43.77
CA THR A 72 16.70 21.45 43.12
C THR A 72 17.04 22.13 41.79
N ASP A 73 18.23 22.72 41.64
CA ASP A 73 18.66 23.29 40.36
C ASP A 73 18.90 22.20 39.32
N HIS A 74 19.62 21.15 39.70
CA HIS A 74 19.86 19.99 38.85
C HIS A 74 18.56 19.27 38.47
N LEU A 75 17.61 19.14 39.41
CA LEU A 75 16.30 18.56 39.16
C LEU A 75 15.49 19.42 38.17
N TYR A 76 15.47 20.75 38.37
CA TYR A 76 14.80 21.67 37.46
C TYR A 76 15.38 21.57 36.03
N HIS A 77 16.72 21.53 35.91
CA HIS A 77 17.38 21.37 34.63
C HIS A 77 17.09 19.99 34.00
N GLY A 78 17.11 18.92 34.79
CA GLY A 78 16.78 17.56 34.32
C GLY A 78 15.35 17.43 33.79
N LEU A 79 14.38 18.08 34.44
CA LEU A 79 12.99 18.16 33.96
C LEU A 79 12.90 18.95 32.65
N LYS A 80 13.60 20.09 32.56
CA LYS A 80 13.62 20.94 31.36
C LYS A 80 14.25 20.23 30.16
N LEU A 81 15.32 19.45 30.35
CA LEU A 81 15.94 18.63 29.30
C LEU A 81 14.98 17.57 28.73
N LYS A 82 14.00 17.12 29.51
CA LYS A 82 12.93 16.21 29.08
C LYS A 82 11.71 16.93 28.50
N GLY A 83 11.77 18.25 28.33
CA GLY A 83 10.69 19.07 27.79
C GLY A 83 9.53 19.29 28.76
N ILE A 84 9.72 19.08 30.06
CA ILE A 84 8.66 19.21 31.08
C ILE A 84 8.59 20.67 31.55
N ASN A 85 7.43 21.31 31.38
CA ASN A 85 7.23 22.70 31.78
C ASN A 85 7.11 22.81 33.30
N THR A 86 8.18 23.28 33.96
CA THR A 86 8.30 23.24 35.42
C THR A 86 8.28 24.66 35.99
N PHE A 87 7.44 24.91 36.98
CA PHE A 87 7.45 26.12 37.79
C PHE A 87 8.45 25.99 38.96
N ARG A 88 9.34 26.98 39.09
CA ARG A 88 10.29 27.13 40.19
C ARG A 88 10.35 28.61 40.60
N ASP A 89 10.12 28.89 41.88
CA ASP A 89 10.18 30.26 42.40
C ASP A 89 11.62 30.82 42.40
N GLU A 90 11.79 32.00 41.79
CA GLU A 90 13.07 32.72 41.66
C GLU A 90 13.31 33.77 42.76
N GLU A 91 12.36 34.03 43.67
CA GLU A 91 12.49 35.12 44.65
C GLU A 91 13.24 34.73 45.95
N LYS A 92 14.04 35.68 46.46
CA LYS A 92 14.49 35.70 47.87
C LYS A 92 13.42 36.42 48.69
N LEU A 93 12.43 35.68 49.16
CA LEU A 93 11.31 36.22 49.93
C LEU A 93 11.71 36.59 51.37
N GLU A 94 11.27 37.77 51.83
CA GLU A 94 11.43 38.24 53.21
C GLU A 94 10.59 37.44 54.21
N ARG A 95 11.17 37.17 55.38
CA ARG A 95 10.58 36.33 56.44
C ARG A 95 9.29 36.96 56.99
N GLY A 96 8.15 36.28 56.86
CA GLY A 96 6.89 36.61 57.57
C GLY A 96 5.76 37.25 56.75
N LYS A 97 5.89 37.40 55.43
CA LYS A 97 4.80 37.87 54.55
C LYS A 97 3.93 36.71 54.01
N PRO A 98 2.63 36.96 53.71
CA PRO A 98 1.75 35.96 53.10
C PRO A 98 2.22 35.56 51.69
N ILE A 99 1.87 34.34 51.26
CA ILE A 99 2.22 33.81 49.93
C ILE A 99 1.68 34.75 48.84
N ALA A 100 2.51 35.08 47.84
CA ALA A 100 2.09 35.86 46.69
C ALA A 100 0.93 35.13 45.97
N PRO A 101 -0.20 35.79 45.64
CA PRO A 101 -1.36 35.16 44.99
C PRO A 101 -1.01 34.35 43.73
N ASN A 102 0.04 34.76 43.02
CA ASN A 102 0.54 34.10 41.82
C ASN A 102 1.10 32.70 42.09
N LEU A 103 1.68 32.47 43.26
CA LEU A 103 2.27 31.18 43.60
C LEU A 103 1.21 30.13 43.99
N LEU A 104 0.15 30.55 44.69
CA LEU A 104 -1.00 29.67 44.96
C LEU A 104 -1.71 29.28 43.66
N LYS A 105 -1.83 30.22 42.70
CA LYS A 105 -2.33 29.92 41.35
C LYS A 105 -1.42 28.94 40.61
N ALA A 106 -0.10 29.11 40.68
CA ALA A 106 0.83 28.18 40.04
C ALA A 106 0.69 26.74 40.58
N ILE A 107 0.46 26.57 41.88
CA ILE A 107 0.17 25.26 42.48
C ILE A 107 -1.15 24.68 41.95
N GLU A 108 -2.21 25.50 41.88
CA GLU A 108 -3.53 25.08 41.39
C GLU A 108 -3.52 24.78 39.88
N HIS A 109 -2.65 25.43 39.12
CA HIS A 109 -2.49 25.28 37.68
C HIS A 109 -1.33 24.33 37.31
N SER A 110 -0.91 23.47 38.25
CA SER A 110 0.10 22.43 38.03
C SER A 110 -0.50 21.03 38.10
N LYS A 111 0.00 20.10 37.29
CA LYS A 111 -0.45 18.70 37.30
C LYS A 111 0.22 17.88 38.40
N PHE A 112 1.51 18.10 38.60
CA PHE A 112 2.32 17.42 39.61
C PHE A 112 2.96 18.43 40.56
N ALA A 113 3.19 18.04 41.82
CA ALA A 113 4.05 18.77 42.74
C ALA A 113 5.16 17.87 43.26
N VAL A 114 6.42 18.25 43.01
CA VAL A 114 7.58 17.58 43.59
C VAL A 114 8.01 18.33 44.84
N VAL A 115 7.93 17.67 45.99
CA VAL A 115 8.21 18.27 47.30
C VAL A 115 9.57 17.77 47.80
N VAL A 116 10.58 18.64 47.74
CA VAL A 116 11.94 18.37 48.22
C VAL A 116 12.03 18.68 49.70
N LEU A 117 11.94 17.63 50.52
CA LEU A 117 11.99 17.69 51.97
C LEU A 117 13.44 17.63 52.44
N SER A 118 13.99 18.79 52.81
CA SER A 118 15.33 18.94 53.40
C SER A 118 15.28 19.04 54.92
N LYS A 119 16.45 18.97 55.55
CA LYS A 119 16.62 19.01 57.02
C LYS A 119 15.95 20.21 57.69
N ASP A 120 15.97 21.39 57.05
CA ASP A 120 15.42 22.62 57.62
C ASP A 120 14.16 23.12 56.90
N TYR A 121 13.51 22.25 56.09
CA TYR A 121 12.27 22.57 55.37
C TYR A 121 11.17 23.11 56.30
N ALA A 122 10.92 22.44 57.43
CA ALA A 122 9.89 22.82 58.39
C ALA A 122 10.20 24.11 59.18
N SER A 123 11.42 24.66 59.09
CA SER A 123 11.75 25.94 59.72
C SER A 123 11.08 27.13 59.01
N SER A 124 10.68 26.96 57.74
CA SER A 124 10.04 27.97 56.92
C SER A 124 8.51 27.88 57.03
N THR A 125 7.88 28.94 57.53
CA THR A 125 6.40 29.04 57.53
C THR A 125 5.84 29.05 56.11
N TRP A 126 6.62 29.55 55.15
CA TRP A 126 6.21 29.65 53.76
C TRP A 126 6.16 28.27 53.10
N CYS A 127 7.21 27.46 53.22
CA CYS A 127 7.22 26.07 52.73
C CYS A 127 6.09 25.24 53.37
N LEU A 128 5.79 25.50 54.64
CA LEU A 128 4.67 24.83 55.34
C LEU A 128 3.29 25.30 54.85
N ASP A 129 3.12 26.59 54.55
CA ASP A 129 1.88 27.13 53.99
C ASP A 129 1.66 26.63 52.54
N GLU A 130 2.72 26.60 51.72
CA GLU A 130 2.71 25.97 50.38
C GLU A 130 2.32 24.50 50.45
N LEU A 131 3.00 23.72 51.29
CA LEU A 131 2.74 22.29 51.45
C LEU A 131 1.30 22.03 51.90
N ALA A 132 0.77 22.88 52.80
CA ALA A 132 -0.61 22.77 53.24
C ALA A 132 -1.62 23.08 52.13
N HIS A 133 -1.25 23.89 51.13
CA HIS A 133 -2.05 24.16 49.94
C HIS A 133 -1.92 23.04 48.89
N ILE A 134 -0.70 22.52 48.67
CA ILE A 134 -0.44 21.34 47.84
C ILE A 134 -1.29 20.15 48.32
N VAL A 135 -1.26 19.86 49.62
CA VAL A 135 -2.07 18.77 50.21
C VAL A 135 -3.57 19.02 50.09
N LYS A 136 -4.00 20.29 50.07
CA LYS A 136 -5.41 20.63 49.81
C LYS A 136 -5.78 20.26 48.37
N CYS A 137 -5.01 20.71 47.38
CA CYS A 137 -5.24 20.42 45.97
C CYS A 137 -5.17 18.91 45.68
N MET A 138 -4.25 18.20 46.34
CA MET A 138 -4.13 16.75 46.25
C MET A 138 -5.37 16.02 46.78
N LYS A 139 -5.95 16.47 47.90
CA LYS A 139 -7.19 15.87 48.45
C LYS A 139 -8.41 16.13 47.58
N GLU A 140 -8.40 17.22 46.83
CA GLU A 140 -9.43 17.56 45.83
C GLU A 140 -9.24 16.79 44.51
N GLY A 141 -8.20 15.96 44.40
CA GLY A 141 -7.91 15.16 43.20
C GLY A 141 -7.31 15.96 42.04
N ARG A 142 -6.92 17.22 42.25
CA ARG A 142 -6.42 18.12 41.20
C ARG A 142 -4.91 18.01 40.96
N LEU A 143 -4.15 17.52 41.95
CA LEU A 143 -2.69 17.55 41.95
C LEU A 143 -2.11 16.23 42.48
N GLU A 144 -1.19 15.62 41.74
CA GLU A 144 -0.45 14.44 42.21
C GLU A 144 0.89 14.86 42.83
N VAL A 145 1.26 14.26 43.97
CA VAL A 145 2.39 14.75 44.79
C VAL A 145 3.49 13.69 44.87
N PHE A 146 4.73 14.14 44.66
CA PHE A 146 5.93 13.32 44.66
C PHE A 146 6.92 13.80 45.74
N PRO A 147 7.01 13.12 46.89
CA PRO A 147 7.96 13.47 47.93
C PRO A 147 9.38 13.03 47.58
N VAL A 148 10.35 13.90 47.84
CA VAL A 148 11.79 13.63 47.74
C VAL A 148 12.43 13.92 49.09
N PHE A 149 13.01 12.91 49.72
CA PHE A 149 13.66 13.00 51.02
C PHE A 149 15.15 13.30 50.82
N TYR A 150 15.50 14.59 50.87
CA TYR A 150 16.85 15.09 50.62
C TYR A 150 17.72 14.98 51.88
N HIS A 151 18.53 13.92 51.93
CA HIS A 151 19.40 13.57 53.07
C HIS A 151 18.68 13.54 54.42
N ILE A 152 17.42 13.10 54.42
CA ILE A 152 16.61 12.94 55.61
C ILE A 152 15.80 11.64 55.54
N GLU A 153 15.51 11.06 56.71
CA GLU A 153 14.63 9.90 56.81
C GLU A 153 13.17 10.30 56.68
N ALA A 154 12.40 9.59 55.85
CA ALA A 154 10.95 9.78 55.73
C ALA A 154 10.24 9.66 57.09
N SER A 155 10.75 8.80 57.97
CA SER A 155 10.23 8.61 59.32
C SER A 155 10.41 9.83 60.23
N GLU A 156 11.48 10.61 60.04
CA GLU A 156 11.73 11.85 60.79
C GLU A 156 10.71 12.93 60.40
N VAL A 157 10.43 13.05 59.10
CA VAL A 157 9.40 13.97 58.58
C VAL A 157 8.00 13.54 59.04
N ARG A 158 7.68 12.24 58.97
CA ARG A 158 6.37 11.69 59.33
C ARG A 158 6.05 11.85 60.82
N LYS A 159 7.01 11.48 61.68
CA LYS A 159 6.87 11.56 63.14
C LYS A 159 7.15 12.97 63.67
N GLN A 160 7.66 13.87 62.83
CA GLN A 160 8.03 15.25 63.20
C GLN A 160 9.02 15.26 64.37
N THR A 161 10.02 14.38 64.29
CA THR A 161 11.10 14.26 65.27
C THR A 161 12.33 15.04 64.81
N GLY A 162 13.41 15.06 65.60
CA GLY A 162 14.66 15.72 65.20
C GLY A 162 14.50 17.20 64.87
N ASN A 163 15.00 17.63 63.71
CA ASN A 163 14.97 19.04 63.31
C ASN A 163 13.55 19.55 63.00
N PHE A 164 12.70 18.68 62.45
CA PHE A 164 11.29 19.00 62.21
C PHE A 164 10.56 19.24 63.53
N GLY A 165 10.82 18.42 64.55
CA GLY A 165 10.24 18.59 65.88
C GLY A 165 10.65 19.91 66.55
N LYS A 166 11.94 20.27 66.47
CA LYS A 166 12.46 21.56 66.97
C LYS A 166 11.80 22.75 66.25
N ALA A 167 11.65 22.68 64.93
CA ALA A 167 11.00 23.73 64.15
C ALA A 167 9.52 23.89 64.55
N PHE A 168 8.79 22.78 64.73
CA PHE A 168 7.40 22.84 65.17
C PHE A 168 7.22 23.37 66.60
N ALA A 169 8.11 23.03 67.54
CA ALA A 169 8.07 23.61 68.89
C ALA A 169 8.21 25.13 68.84
N LYS A 170 9.10 25.65 67.99
CA LYS A 170 9.27 27.09 67.76
C LYS A 170 8.05 27.73 67.12
N HIS A 171 7.42 27.08 66.14
CA HIS A 171 6.18 27.59 65.53
C HIS A 171 5.00 27.57 66.49
N GLU A 172 4.88 26.55 67.35
CA GLU A 172 3.85 26.51 68.40
C GLU A 172 4.02 27.67 69.40
N GLU A 173 5.25 28.08 69.67
CA GLU A 173 5.54 29.26 70.47
C GLU A 173 5.22 30.57 69.76
N ASN A 174 5.63 30.71 68.50
CA ASN A 174 5.43 31.92 67.70
C ASN A 174 3.95 32.16 67.33
N PHE A 175 3.18 31.08 67.13
CA PHE A 175 1.78 31.12 66.70
C PHE A 175 0.82 30.65 67.82
N LYS A 176 1.12 30.95 69.09
CA LYS A 176 0.30 30.59 70.26
C LYS A 176 -1.19 30.94 70.11
N LYS A 177 -1.51 32.04 69.41
CA LYS A 177 -2.89 32.51 69.14
C LYS A 177 -3.55 31.85 67.91
N GLU A 178 -2.78 31.18 67.06
CA GLU A 178 -3.23 30.54 65.80
C GLU A 178 -2.94 29.03 65.80
N LYS A 179 -3.30 28.33 66.89
CA LYS A 179 -3.05 26.88 67.05
C LYS A 179 -3.60 26.03 65.89
N GLY A 180 -4.66 26.50 65.21
CA GLY A 180 -5.21 25.85 64.02
C GLY A 180 -4.24 25.79 62.83
N LYS A 181 -3.41 26.82 62.66
CA LYS A 181 -2.44 26.93 61.57
C LYS A 181 -1.33 25.88 61.70
N VAL A 182 -0.74 25.77 62.88
CA VAL A 182 0.33 24.80 63.15
C VAL A 182 -0.18 23.34 63.06
N LYS A 183 -1.42 23.08 63.52
CA LYS A 183 -2.08 21.78 63.33
C LYS A 183 -2.26 21.43 61.86
N LYS A 184 -2.61 22.41 61.01
CA LYS A 184 -2.74 22.23 59.55
C LYS A 184 -1.41 21.81 58.93
N TRP A 185 -0.31 22.48 59.28
CA TRP A 185 1.03 22.16 58.82
C TRP A 185 1.50 20.77 59.23
N ARG A 186 1.32 20.40 60.52
CA ARG A 186 1.64 19.05 61.02
C ARG A 186 0.90 17.95 60.25
N ARG A 187 -0.37 18.20 59.89
CA ARG A 187 -1.19 17.27 59.10
C ARG A 187 -0.72 17.17 57.64
N ALA A 188 -0.34 18.29 57.03
CA ALA A 188 0.16 18.32 55.66
C ALA A 188 1.45 17.52 55.50
N LEU A 189 2.45 17.76 56.37
CA LEU A 189 3.71 17.00 56.37
C LEU A 189 3.49 15.51 56.62
N ARG A 190 2.64 15.16 57.59
CA ARG A 190 2.31 13.75 57.84
C ARG A 190 1.73 13.08 56.61
N LYS A 191 0.84 13.77 55.88
CA LYS A 191 0.19 13.20 54.71
C LYS A 191 1.18 12.99 53.54
N VAL A 192 2.03 13.97 53.24
CA VAL A 192 3.01 13.87 52.14
C VAL A 192 4.10 12.83 52.43
N SER A 193 4.45 12.63 53.71
CA SER A 193 5.43 11.61 54.12
C SER A 193 4.87 10.19 54.25
N GLU A 194 3.56 9.99 54.04
CA GLU A 194 2.94 8.67 53.94
C GLU A 194 3.01 8.09 52.53
N ASP A 195 3.15 8.94 51.52
CA ASP A 195 3.20 8.53 50.12
C ASP A 195 4.63 8.07 49.75
N ALA A 196 4.75 7.12 48.82
CA ALA A 196 6.04 6.56 48.41
C ALA A 196 6.85 7.61 47.62
N GLY A 197 8.02 7.97 48.15
CA GLY A 197 8.93 8.97 47.57
C GLY A 197 10.32 8.43 47.27
N TRP A 198 11.20 9.33 46.83
CA TRP A 198 12.62 9.02 46.62
C TRP A 198 13.45 9.39 47.84
N ASP A 199 14.20 8.44 48.36
CA ASP A 199 15.21 8.69 49.40
C ASP A 199 16.59 8.88 48.76
N LEU A 200 17.26 9.99 49.07
CA LEU A 200 18.61 10.28 48.59
C LEU A 200 19.71 9.74 49.50
N LYS A 201 19.37 9.10 50.63
CA LYS A 201 20.34 8.49 51.51
C LYS A 201 21.09 7.37 50.79
N ASN A 202 22.40 7.54 50.63
CA ASN A 202 23.32 6.62 49.94
C ASN A 202 23.07 6.43 48.43
N ARG A 203 22.39 7.37 47.76
CA ARG A 203 22.16 7.34 46.30
C ARG A 203 22.81 8.56 45.64
N LYS A 204 23.16 8.44 44.35
CA LYS A 204 23.66 9.59 43.58
C LYS A 204 22.50 10.48 43.16
N GLU A 205 22.65 11.79 43.33
CA GLU A 205 21.62 12.77 42.96
C GLU A 205 21.21 12.66 41.48
N SER A 206 22.18 12.45 40.59
CA SER A 206 21.94 12.34 39.14
C SER A 206 21.02 11.17 38.77
N GLU A 207 21.18 10.02 39.44
CA GLU A 207 20.35 8.83 39.21
C GLU A 207 18.91 9.10 39.65
N VAL A 208 18.73 9.71 40.83
CA VAL A 208 17.41 10.07 41.36
C VAL A 208 16.72 11.13 40.50
N ILE A 209 17.45 12.15 40.02
CA ILE A 209 16.91 13.18 39.13
C ILE A 209 16.41 12.56 37.82
N GLN A 210 17.19 11.64 37.22
CA GLN A 210 16.77 10.93 36.02
C GLN A 210 15.52 10.07 36.27
N GLU A 211 15.45 9.36 37.40
CA GLU A 211 14.26 8.58 37.77
C GLU A 211 13.00 9.44 37.90
N ILE A 212 13.11 10.59 38.59
CA ILE A 212 11.98 11.52 38.76
C ILE A 212 11.54 12.07 37.40
N ALA A 213 12.49 12.55 36.59
CA ALA A 213 12.19 13.13 35.29
C ALA A 213 11.58 12.09 34.32
N ASN A 214 12.11 10.86 34.30
CA ASN A 214 11.56 9.77 33.49
C ASN A 214 10.16 9.38 33.97
N LYS A 215 9.92 9.27 35.28
CA LYS A 215 8.59 8.92 35.81
C LYS A 215 7.55 9.96 35.43
N ILE A 216 7.84 11.25 35.59
CA ILE A 216 6.91 12.34 35.22
C ILE A 216 6.68 12.36 33.70
N SER A 217 7.75 12.21 32.91
CA SER A 217 7.66 12.16 31.44
C SER A 217 6.77 11.00 30.98
N ASN A 218 6.91 9.81 31.56
CA ASN A 218 6.08 8.65 31.22
C ASN A 218 4.60 8.90 31.54
N ILE A 219 4.27 9.47 32.70
CA ILE A 219 2.86 9.77 33.05
C ILE A 219 2.27 10.86 32.13
N LEU A 220 3.08 11.81 31.66
CA LEU A 220 2.65 12.79 30.66
C LEU A 220 2.40 12.12 29.29
N ASN A 221 3.30 11.23 28.88
CA ASN A 221 3.23 10.52 27.60
C ASN A 221 2.10 9.49 27.54
N ASP A 222 1.82 8.77 28.64
CA ASP A 222 0.74 7.78 28.71
C ASP A 222 -0.63 8.45 28.43
N LYS A 223 -0.83 9.70 28.86
CA LYS A 223 -2.06 10.46 28.53
C LYS A 223 -2.12 10.97 27.09
N LEU A 224 -0.98 11.15 26.42
CA LEU A 224 -0.92 11.45 24.98
C LEU A 224 -1.12 10.18 24.13
N SER A 225 -0.87 9.01 24.71
CA SER A 225 -1.00 7.70 24.06
C SER A 225 -2.42 7.13 24.07
N SER A 226 -3.43 7.89 24.53
CA SER A 226 -4.83 7.48 24.42
C SER A 226 -5.16 7.21 22.96
N SER A 227 -5.16 5.91 22.63
CA SER A 227 -5.51 5.25 21.38
C SER A 227 -5.92 6.21 20.26
N ASN A 228 -5.08 6.33 19.24
CA ASN A 228 -5.55 6.67 17.90
C ASN A 228 -6.52 5.55 17.47
N ASN A 229 -7.77 5.64 17.91
CA ASN A 229 -8.81 4.65 17.60
C ASN A 229 -9.05 4.52 16.08
N ASP A 230 -8.50 5.44 15.29
CA ASP A 230 -8.64 5.53 13.83
C ASP A 230 -7.76 4.57 13.02
N LEU A 231 -6.84 3.84 13.65
CA LEU A 231 -5.94 2.92 12.96
C LEU A 231 -6.52 1.51 12.94
N ILE A 232 -6.72 0.96 11.74
CA ILE A 232 -7.31 -0.36 11.51
C ILE A 232 -6.29 -1.27 10.81
N GLY A 233 -6.24 -2.54 11.21
CA GLY A 233 -5.34 -3.55 10.63
C GLY A 233 -3.86 -3.38 10.96
N MET A 234 -3.50 -2.43 11.83
CA MET A 234 -2.10 -2.10 12.15
C MET A 234 -1.44 -3.11 13.10
N ASP A 235 -2.16 -3.72 14.03
CA ASP A 235 -1.58 -4.63 15.04
C ASP A 235 -0.82 -5.80 14.39
N SER A 236 -1.41 -6.40 13.35
CA SER A 236 -0.78 -7.52 12.65
C SER A 236 0.49 -7.09 11.90
N ARG A 237 0.51 -5.87 11.36
CA ARG A 237 1.65 -5.28 10.63
C ARG A 237 2.77 -4.88 11.58
N ILE A 238 2.43 -4.27 12.72
CA ILE A 238 3.37 -3.92 13.78
C ILE A 238 4.02 -5.19 14.32
N LYS A 239 3.23 -6.24 14.59
CA LYS A 239 3.76 -7.52 15.06
C LYS A 239 4.75 -8.14 14.07
N LYS A 240 4.44 -8.12 12.77
CA LYS A 240 5.41 -8.53 11.74
C LYS A 240 6.67 -7.67 11.80
N MET A 241 6.55 -6.35 11.86
CA MET A 241 7.72 -5.46 11.95
C MET A 241 8.59 -5.71 13.20
N GLU A 242 7.99 -6.09 14.32
CA GLU A 242 8.74 -6.47 15.53
C GLU A 242 9.62 -7.70 15.31
N GLU A 243 9.18 -8.66 14.47
CA GLU A 243 9.98 -9.82 14.08
C GLU A 243 11.21 -9.41 13.26
N TYR A 244 11.06 -8.45 12.33
CA TYR A 244 12.17 -7.90 11.55
C TYR A 244 13.17 -7.12 12.43
N LEU A 245 12.66 -6.35 13.39
CA LEU A 245 13.47 -5.55 14.30
C LEU A 245 14.28 -6.41 15.30
N ALA A 246 13.80 -7.61 15.63
CA ALA A 246 14.50 -8.59 16.48
C ALA A 246 15.09 -8.02 17.78
N LEU A 247 14.36 -7.10 18.43
CA LEU A 247 14.84 -6.28 19.57
C LEU A 247 15.35 -7.11 20.78
N CYS A 248 14.90 -8.36 20.92
CA CYS A 248 15.26 -9.24 22.05
C CYS A 248 16.31 -10.30 21.69
N ARG A 249 16.81 -10.34 20.45
CA ARG A 249 17.62 -11.48 19.95
C ARG A 249 19.06 -11.11 19.59
N SER A 250 19.38 -9.83 19.43
CA SER A 250 20.69 -9.41 18.91
C SER A 250 21.01 -7.95 19.23
N ASP A 251 22.25 -7.71 19.65
CA ASP A 251 22.85 -6.36 19.79
C ASP A 251 23.53 -5.90 18.49
N ASP A 252 23.14 -6.46 17.34
CA ASP A 252 23.56 -5.99 16.02
C ASP A 252 23.03 -4.57 15.71
N VAL A 253 23.60 -3.95 14.68
CA VAL A 253 22.99 -2.79 14.00
C VAL A 253 22.17 -3.33 12.85
N ARG A 254 20.94 -2.84 12.68
CA ARG A 254 20.05 -3.33 11.63
C ARG A 254 19.23 -2.23 10.99
N THR A 255 19.21 -2.21 9.67
CA THR A 255 18.32 -1.42 8.83
C THR A 255 17.18 -2.28 8.33
N ILE A 256 15.97 -1.71 8.33
CA ILE A 256 14.77 -2.36 7.83
C ILE A 256 14.15 -1.45 6.79
N GLY A 257 13.95 -1.96 5.58
CA GLY A 257 13.29 -1.24 4.51
C GLY A 257 11.80 -1.56 4.44
N ILE A 258 10.93 -0.56 4.60
CA ILE A 258 9.49 -0.64 4.38
C ILE A 258 9.20 -0.16 2.95
N TRP A 259 8.75 -1.07 2.09
CA TRP A 259 8.55 -0.82 0.66
C TRP A 259 7.10 -1.03 0.21
N GLY A 260 6.70 -0.32 -0.84
CA GLY A 260 5.37 -0.40 -1.45
C GLY A 260 4.98 0.89 -2.19
N PHE A 261 3.90 0.86 -2.96
CA PHE A 261 3.46 2.01 -3.75
C PHE A 261 2.86 3.15 -2.89
N GLY A 262 2.59 4.30 -3.51
CA GLY A 262 2.06 5.49 -2.81
C GLY A 262 0.71 5.24 -2.13
N GLY A 263 0.53 5.75 -0.91
CA GLY A 263 -0.77 5.67 -0.20
C GLY A 263 -1.07 4.33 0.51
N ILE A 264 -0.16 3.34 0.46
CA ILE A 264 -0.36 2.02 1.08
C ILE A 264 -0.20 2.00 2.62
N GLY A 265 0.28 3.10 3.22
CA GLY A 265 0.42 3.23 4.69
C GLY A 265 1.82 3.00 5.27
N LYS A 266 2.89 3.09 4.46
CA LYS A 266 4.29 2.91 4.91
C LYS A 266 4.67 3.86 6.06
N THR A 267 4.48 5.17 5.86
CA THR A 267 4.77 6.21 6.85
C THR A 267 3.99 6.00 8.14
N THR A 268 2.71 5.63 8.03
CA THR A 268 1.86 5.34 9.18
C THR A 268 2.40 4.14 9.97
N LEU A 269 2.74 3.04 9.29
CA LEU A 269 3.33 1.86 9.94
C LEU A 269 4.65 2.22 10.65
N ALA A 270 5.55 2.93 9.98
CA ALA A 270 6.83 3.33 10.55
C ALA A 270 6.66 4.22 11.79
N ASN A 271 5.71 5.15 11.77
CA ASN A 271 5.41 6.04 12.88
C ASN A 271 4.83 5.31 14.10
N GLU A 272 3.90 4.37 13.89
CA GLU A 272 3.32 3.60 14.99
C GLU A 272 4.33 2.64 15.61
N VAL A 273 5.17 1.99 14.79
CA VAL A 273 6.31 1.23 15.29
C VAL A 273 7.24 2.14 16.10
N PHE A 274 7.65 3.29 15.56
CA PHE A 274 8.52 4.25 16.24
C PHE A 274 7.98 4.65 17.61
N LYS A 275 6.70 5.07 17.71
CA LYS A 275 6.07 5.44 18.97
C LYS A 275 6.11 4.31 20.00
N LYS A 276 5.95 3.06 19.57
CA LYS A 276 5.92 1.89 20.44
C LYS A 276 7.29 1.52 21.01
N ILE A 277 8.37 1.72 20.25
CA ILE A 277 9.70 1.21 20.62
C ILE A 277 10.72 2.31 20.96
N LYS A 278 10.44 3.60 20.69
CA LYS A 278 11.39 4.70 20.85
C LYS A 278 12.02 4.81 22.25
N ASP A 279 11.29 4.43 23.29
CA ASP A 279 11.72 4.57 24.68
C ASP A 279 12.65 3.41 25.12
N GLN A 280 12.88 2.43 24.25
CA GLN A 280 13.83 1.33 24.46
C GLN A 280 15.27 1.66 23.99
N PHE A 281 15.49 2.86 23.46
CA PHE A 281 16.75 3.33 22.87
C PHE A 281 17.26 4.57 23.62
N ASP A 282 18.58 4.79 23.59
CA ASP A 282 19.23 5.94 24.27
C ASP A 282 18.82 7.27 23.64
N ALA A 283 18.61 7.26 22.32
CA ALA A 283 18.11 8.39 21.55
C ALA A 283 17.33 7.90 20.33
N SER A 284 16.31 8.65 19.95
CA SER A 284 15.45 8.27 18.83
C SER A 284 14.98 9.48 18.04
N ARG A 285 14.89 9.33 16.71
CA ARG A 285 14.42 10.40 15.81
C ARG A 285 13.65 9.84 14.62
N PHE A 286 12.48 10.42 14.39
CA PHE A 286 11.73 10.26 13.14
C PHE A 286 12.02 11.45 12.23
N VAL A 287 12.52 11.19 11.03
CA VAL A 287 12.84 12.18 10.00
C VAL A 287 11.83 12.04 8.87
N SER A 288 10.89 12.96 8.81
CA SER A 288 9.82 12.98 7.79
C SER A 288 10.29 13.60 6.47
N PHE A 289 9.70 13.18 5.36
CA PHE A 289 9.84 13.82 4.04
C PHE A 289 11.29 13.96 3.53
N VAL A 290 12.13 12.95 3.73
CA VAL A 290 13.57 13.00 3.40
C VAL A 290 13.81 13.35 1.92
N ARG A 291 13.03 12.77 1.01
CA ARG A 291 13.09 13.10 -0.42
C ARG A 291 12.86 14.58 -0.70
N GLU A 292 11.87 15.21 -0.07
CA GLU A 292 11.56 16.62 -0.33
C GLU A 292 12.63 17.53 0.30
N GLU A 293 12.95 17.31 1.57
CA GLU A 293 13.90 18.14 2.30
C GLU A 293 15.31 18.09 1.69
N SER A 294 15.77 16.92 1.26
CA SER A 294 17.10 16.77 0.66
C SER A 294 17.26 17.47 -0.70
N THR A 295 16.16 17.80 -1.40
CA THR A 295 16.23 18.55 -2.68
C THR A 295 16.38 20.05 -2.50
N LYS A 296 16.16 20.57 -1.29
CA LYS A 296 16.36 21.98 -0.97
C LYS A 296 17.85 22.31 -0.92
N VAL A 297 18.19 23.59 -1.09
CA VAL A 297 19.56 24.08 -0.95
C VAL A 297 20.08 23.73 0.45
N ASN A 298 21.20 23.02 0.53
CA ASN A 298 21.78 22.47 1.76
C ASN A 298 20.82 21.57 2.58
N GLY A 299 19.84 20.94 1.92
CA GLY A 299 18.80 20.14 2.57
C GLY A 299 19.33 18.99 3.43
N LEU A 300 20.31 18.23 2.93
CA LEU A 300 20.94 17.14 3.71
C LEU A 300 21.64 17.66 4.96
N VAL A 301 22.34 18.79 4.87
CA VAL A 301 22.99 19.44 6.02
C VAL A 301 21.94 19.85 7.06
N CYS A 302 20.80 20.39 6.64
CA CYS A 302 19.71 20.74 7.55
C CYS A 302 19.15 19.50 8.27
N LEU A 303 18.99 18.38 7.57
CA LEU A 303 18.56 17.12 8.17
C LEU A 303 19.58 16.59 9.19
N GLN A 304 20.88 16.67 8.88
CA GLN A 304 21.95 16.30 9.81
C GLN A 304 21.99 17.21 11.04
N LYS A 305 21.82 18.53 10.89
CA LYS A 305 21.69 19.47 12.02
C LYS A 305 20.52 19.08 12.91
N SER A 306 19.37 18.74 12.31
CA SER A 306 18.19 18.26 13.06
C SER A 306 18.47 16.95 13.82
N LEU A 307 19.20 16.01 13.21
CA LEU A 307 19.64 14.77 13.85
C LEU A 307 20.58 15.05 15.02
N CYS A 308 21.60 15.90 14.84
CA CYS A 308 22.53 16.28 15.91
C CYS A 308 21.79 16.93 17.09
N ALA A 309 20.91 17.89 16.82
CA ALA A 309 20.15 18.57 17.87
C ALA A 309 19.30 17.59 18.69
N THR A 310 18.71 16.56 18.05
CA THR A 310 17.81 15.63 18.75
C THR A 310 18.53 14.43 19.37
N LEU A 311 19.50 13.83 18.68
CA LEU A 311 20.18 12.60 19.12
C LEU A 311 21.38 12.87 20.03
N LEU A 312 22.01 14.04 19.88
CA LEU A 312 23.23 14.40 20.59
C LEU A 312 23.05 15.59 21.54
N HIS A 313 21.94 16.34 21.44
CA HIS A 313 21.70 17.59 22.17
C HIS A 313 22.81 18.63 21.96
N CYS A 314 23.37 18.67 20.75
CA CYS A 314 24.38 19.65 20.35
C CYS A 314 23.91 20.48 19.16
N ASP A 315 24.16 21.78 19.21
CA ASP A 315 23.93 22.71 18.12
C ASP A 315 25.31 23.09 17.54
N GLU A 316 25.80 22.29 16.60
CA GLU A 316 27.10 22.50 15.96
C GLU A 316 26.94 23.05 14.54
N ASP A 317 27.87 23.92 14.14
CA ASP A 317 27.86 24.54 12.82
C ASP A 317 28.36 23.56 11.74
N ILE A 318 27.43 22.71 11.27
CA ILE A 318 27.67 21.84 10.11
C ILE A 318 27.68 22.69 8.84
N GLN A 319 28.85 22.82 8.20
CA GLN A 319 29.02 23.59 6.96
C GLN A 319 28.76 22.77 5.69
N ASN A 320 29.01 21.46 5.74
CA ASN A 320 28.76 20.52 4.65
C ASN A 320 28.36 19.15 5.19
N ASP A 321 27.84 18.30 4.30
CA ASP A 321 27.29 17.00 4.63
C ASP A 321 28.35 16.00 5.10
N ASP A 322 29.55 16.02 4.53
CA ASP A 322 30.66 15.17 4.97
C ASP A 322 31.04 15.41 6.44
N LEU A 323 31.11 16.67 6.87
CA LEU A 323 31.38 17.03 8.26
C LEU A 323 30.25 16.55 9.17
N GLY A 324 29.00 16.68 8.71
CA GLY A 324 27.84 16.15 9.43
C GLY A 324 27.91 14.63 9.62
N ILE A 325 28.34 13.88 8.60
CA ILE A 325 28.59 12.44 8.69
C ILE A 325 29.72 12.15 9.70
N GLN A 326 30.83 12.88 9.66
CA GLN A 326 31.92 12.63 10.61
C GLN A 326 31.51 12.90 12.06
N LEU A 327 30.71 13.94 12.30
CA LEU A 327 30.19 14.30 13.63
C LEU A 327 29.25 13.22 14.18
N LEU A 328 28.21 12.87 13.41
CA LEU A 328 27.25 11.84 13.78
C LEU A 328 27.99 10.47 13.95
N ARG A 329 29.00 10.16 13.12
CA ARG A 329 29.84 8.93 13.24
C ARG A 329 30.48 8.83 14.59
N THR A 330 31.17 9.89 14.95
CA THR A 330 32.03 9.93 16.11
C THR A 330 31.20 9.84 17.38
N ARG A 331 30.00 10.42 17.37
CA ARG A 331 29.16 10.56 18.57
C ARG A 331 28.11 9.46 18.72
N LEU A 332 27.67 8.81 17.64
CA LEU A 332 26.67 7.72 17.68
C LEU A 332 27.26 6.32 17.80
N ARG A 333 28.58 6.15 17.58
CA ARG A 333 29.27 4.86 17.61
C ARG A 333 29.08 4.03 18.89
N ASN A 334 28.79 4.68 20.01
CA ASN A 334 28.61 4.02 21.31
C ASN A 334 27.19 4.22 21.89
N LYS A 335 26.24 4.71 21.09
CA LYS A 335 24.84 4.90 21.50
C LYS A 335 23.95 3.90 20.80
N ARG A 336 22.98 3.37 21.52
CA ARG A 336 21.90 2.56 20.96
C ARG A 336 20.80 3.48 20.45
N VAL A 337 20.72 3.70 19.14
CA VAL A 337 19.79 4.68 18.56
C VAL A 337 18.72 4.05 17.66
N LEU A 338 17.55 4.70 17.62
CA LEU A 338 16.47 4.40 16.69
C LEU A 338 16.26 5.56 15.73
N ILE A 339 16.54 5.35 14.44
CA ILE A 339 16.35 6.37 13.41
C ILE A 339 15.31 5.89 12.40
N VAL A 340 14.31 6.72 12.10
CA VAL A 340 13.36 6.47 11.02
C VAL A 340 13.55 7.51 9.93
N LEU A 341 13.83 7.05 8.71
CA LEU A 341 13.95 7.89 7.51
C LEU A 341 12.73 7.65 6.62
N ASP A 342 11.83 8.63 6.55
CA ASP A 342 10.58 8.52 5.81
C ASP A 342 10.65 9.17 4.42
N ASP A 343 10.09 8.46 3.42
CA ASP A 343 10.06 8.82 2.00
C ASP A 343 11.45 9.03 1.39
N VAL A 344 12.31 8.02 1.50
CA VAL A 344 13.66 8.01 0.91
C VAL A 344 13.59 7.58 -0.56
N ASN A 345 14.38 8.21 -1.44
CA ASN A 345 14.46 7.85 -2.86
C ASN A 345 15.88 7.77 -3.45
N LYS A 346 16.92 7.98 -2.64
CA LYS A 346 18.32 7.88 -3.05
C LYS A 346 19.20 7.31 -1.93
N LEU A 347 20.15 6.46 -2.30
CA LEU A 347 21.15 5.85 -1.41
C LEU A 347 21.97 6.90 -0.65
N ASP A 348 22.32 8.01 -1.31
CA ASP A 348 23.13 9.06 -0.70
C ASP A 348 22.43 9.69 0.52
N GLN A 349 21.09 9.73 0.52
CA GLN A 349 20.32 10.20 1.68
C GLN A 349 20.50 9.26 2.88
N ILE A 350 20.51 7.95 2.63
CA ILE A 350 20.69 6.93 3.68
C ILE A 350 22.12 7.02 4.23
N LYS A 351 23.11 7.07 3.32
CA LYS A 351 24.53 7.18 3.68
C LYS A 351 24.83 8.43 4.50
N ALA A 352 24.19 9.55 4.17
CA ALA A 352 24.39 10.82 4.85
C ALA A 352 23.71 10.92 6.22
N LEU A 353 22.65 10.13 6.48
CA LEU A 353 21.78 10.30 7.65
C LEU A 353 21.80 9.12 8.62
N ALA A 354 21.90 7.87 8.14
CA ALA A 354 21.79 6.67 8.98
C ALA A 354 22.40 5.40 8.36
N ASP A 355 23.62 5.46 7.81
CA ASP A 355 24.37 4.24 7.41
C ASP A 355 24.56 3.27 8.60
N GLU A 356 24.74 1.96 8.38
CA GLU A 356 24.92 1.02 9.50
C GLU A 356 26.33 1.04 10.08
N SER A 357 27.34 1.35 9.25
CA SER A 357 28.77 1.17 9.55
C SER A 357 29.34 2.07 10.67
N TRP A 358 28.52 3.00 11.17
CA TRP A 358 28.90 4.07 12.08
C TRP A 358 27.97 4.19 13.29
N LEU A 359 26.95 3.35 13.40
CA LEU A 359 26.04 3.31 14.54
C LEU A 359 26.55 2.34 15.62
N GLY A 360 26.14 2.59 16.87
CA GLY A 360 26.49 1.73 18.00
C GLY A 360 25.67 0.43 18.06
N PRO A 361 26.18 -0.61 18.74
CA PRO A 361 25.49 -1.89 18.91
C PRO A 361 24.05 -1.73 19.41
N GLY A 362 23.14 -2.57 18.90
CA GLY A 362 21.72 -2.57 19.23
C GLY A 362 20.89 -1.47 18.54
N SER A 363 21.50 -0.66 17.66
CA SER A 363 20.81 0.40 16.93
C SER A 363 19.90 -0.16 15.83
N ARG A 364 18.82 0.58 15.53
CA ARG A 364 17.85 0.23 14.49
C ARG A 364 17.58 1.42 13.57
N VAL A 365 17.59 1.16 12.27
CA VAL A 365 17.22 2.14 11.24
C VAL A 365 16.00 1.61 10.50
N ILE A 366 14.95 2.43 10.35
CA ILE A 366 13.77 2.08 9.57
C ILE A 366 13.68 3.05 8.40
N ILE A 367 13.60 2.53 7.19
CA ILE A 367 13.55 3.34 5.95
C ILE A 367 12.22 3.09 5.29
N THR A 368 11.43 4.13 5.00
CA THR A 368 10.26 3.98 4.12
C THR A 368 10.61 4.45 2.72
N THR A 369 10.25 3.66 1.70
CA THR A 369 10.55 4.01 0.31
C THR A 369 9.54 3.45 -0.68
N ARG A 370 9.50 4.05 -1.86
CA ARG A 370 8.83 3.52 -3.04
C ARG A 370 9.79 2.79 -3.98
N GLU A 371 11.10 2.88 -3.74
CA GLU A 371 12.17 2.43 -4.63
C GLU A 371 12.85 1.19 -4.04
N LYS A 372 12.48 -0.02 -4.52
CA LYS A 372 13.05 -1.26 -3.98
C LYS A 372 14.57 -1.34 -4.17
N HIS A 373 15.04 -1.00 -5.38
CA HIS A 373 16.46 -1.10 -5.74
C HIS A 373 17.38 -0.24 -4.87
N GLU A 374 16.89 0.87 -4.30
CA GLU A 374 17.70 1.70 -3.39
C GLU A 374 17.96 0.98 -2.06
N LEU A 375 17.05 0.10 -1.61
CA LEU A 375 17.28 -0.79 -0.48
C LEU A 375 18.29 -1.88 -0.84
N ASP A 376 18.17 -2.49 -2.02
CA ASP A 376 19.12 -3.53 -2.48
C ASP A 376 20.55 -2.97 -2.58
N LYS A 377 20.72 -1.72 -3.05
CA LYS A 377 22.02 -1.02 -3.07
C LYS A 377 22.60 -0.74 -1.68
N CYS A 378 21.77 -0.69 -0.63
CA CYS A 378 22.25 -0.59 0.75
C CYS A 378 22.83 -1.90 1.27
N GLY A 379 22.79 -2.99 0.48
CA GLY A 379 23.19 -4.32 0.94
C GLY A 379 22.13 -5.01 1.79
N LEU A 380 20.89 -4.49 1.81
CA LEU A 380 19.77 -5.15 2.46
C LEU A 380 19.41 -6.43 1.69
N LEU A 381 19.54 -7.56 2.36
CA LEU A 381 19.02 -8.83 1.87
C LEU A 381 17.48 -8.81 1.90
N ALA A 382 16.84 -9.74 1.16
CA ALA A 382 15.38 -9.78 1.03
C ALA A 382 14.64 -9.94 2.37
N ASP A 383 15.29 -10.52 3.38
CA ASP A 383 14.80 -10.67 4.76
C ASP A 383 14.87 -9.37 5.58
N GLY A 384 15.55 -8.33 5.09
CA GLY A 384 15.55 -6.98 5.65
C GLY A 384 14.50 -6.04 5.04
N ILE A 385 13.75 -6.49 4.03
CA ILE A 385 12.75 -5.67 3.31
C ILE A 385 11.34 -6.17 3.62
N TYR A 386 10.53 -5.30 4.21
CA TYR A 386 9.11 -5.52 4.47
C TYR A 386 8.26 -4.84 3.38
N GLU A 387 7.64 -5.65 2.52
CA GLU A 387 6.63 -5.16 1.58
C GLU A 387 5.29 -4.95 2.31
N VAL A 388 4.72 -3.75 2.19
CA VAL A 388 3.45 -3.44 2.86
C VAL A 388 2.27 -4.02 2.08
N ASP A 389 1.58 -4.96 2.72
CA ASP A 389 0.34 -5.55 2.22
C ASP A 389 -0.81 -4.53 2.17
N LYS A 390 -1.80 -4.82 1.32
CA LYS A 390 -3.11 -4.14 1.33
C LYS A 390 -3.87 -4.44 2.63
N LEU A 391 -4.89 -3.64 2.93
CA LEU A 391 -5.83 -3.99 3.99
C LEU A 391 -6.57 -5.27 3.61
N LYS A 392 -6.80 -6.13 4.60
CA LYS A 392 -7.56 -7.36 4.41
C LYS A 392 -9.04 -7.04 4.25
N VAL A 393 -9.75 -7.97 3.62
CA VAL A 393 -11.22 -7.91 3.52
C VAL A 393 -11.81 -7.77 4.92
N GLY A 394 -12.58 -6.72 5.14
CA GLY A 394 -13.17 -6.34 6.43
C GLY A 394 -12.45 -5.18 7.11
N GLU A 395 -11.10 -5.16 7.10
CA GLU A 395 -10.31 -4.02 7.61
C GLU A 395 -10.49 -2.79 6.72
N ASP A 396 -10.57 -3.01 5.41
CA ASP A 396 -10.83 -1.98 4.40
C ASP A 396 -12.24 -1.37 4.54
N SER A 397 -13.27 -2.20 4.70
CA SER A 397 -14.63 -1.76 4.98
C SER A 397 -14.69 -0.97 6.27
N GLN A 398 -14.08 -1.47 7.35
CA GLN A 398 -14.08 -0.77 8.64
C GLN A 398 -13.43 0.61 8.55
N LEU A 399 -12.30 0.73 7.82
CA LEU A 399 -11.62 2.02 7.65
C LEU A 399 -12.46 3.00 6.84
N PHE A 400 -13.08 2.53 5.75
CA PHE A 400 -13.97 3.34 4.94
C PHE A 400 -15.18 3.84 5.75
N CYS A 401 -15.91 2.93 6.40
CA CYS A 401 -17.11 3.26 7.16
C CYS A 401 -16.79 4.26 8.28
N ARG A 402 -15.66 4.09 8.96
CA ARG A 402 -15.22 5.01 10.02
C ARG A 402 -14.97 6.42 9.51
N LYS A 403 -14.44 6.58 8.29
CA LYS A 403 -14.21 7.90 7.68
C LYS A 403 -15.47 8.49 7.04
N ALA A 404 -16.39 7.66 6.57
CA ALA A 404 -17.65 8.09 5.96
C ALA A 404 -18.74 8.46 6.99
N PHE A 405 -18.86 7.70 8.10
CA PHE A 405 -20.00 7.78 9.02
C PHE A 405 -19.62 8.19 10.46
N GLU A 406 -18.34 8.26 10.83
CA GLU A 406 -17.81 8.47 12.20
C GLU A 406 -18.19 7.39 13.24
N LYS A 407 -19.25 6.61 13.00
CA LYS A 407 -19.78 5.49 13.82
C LYS A 407 -20.05 4.26 12.94
N GLU A 408 -20.90 3.33 13.40
CA GLU A 408 -21.31 2.13 12.65
C GLU A 408 -22.04 2.47 11.35
N GLU A 409 -21.89 1.58 10.38
CA GLU A 409 -22.49 1.68 9.04
C GLU A 409 -24.02 1.61 9.12
N ASN A 410 -24.69 2.49 8.37
CA ASN A 410 -26.13 2.40 8.15
C ASN A 410 -26.40 1.35 7.05
N ASP A 411 -27.30 0.40 7.31
CA ASP A 411 -27.67 -0.67 6.37
C ASP A 411 -28.10 -0.15 4.99
N ASP A 412 -28.71 1.05 4.92
CA ASP A 412 -29.11 1.68 3.66
C ASP A 412 -27.93 1.96 2.71
N TYR A 413 -26.74 2.20 3.25
CA TYR A 413 -25.55 2.58 2.47
C TYR A 413 -24.66 1.38 2.13
N LYS A 414 -24.93 0.21 2.69
CA LYS A 414 -24.04 -0.97 2.68
C LYS A 414 -23.64 -1.44 1.29
N GLU A 415 -24.58 -1.44 0.34
CA GLU A 415 -24.28 -1.84 -1.04
C GLU A 415 -23.34 -0.83 -1.72
N LEU A 416 -23.59 0.48 -1.52
CA LEU A 416 -22.74 1.55 -2.06
C LEU A 416 -21.36 1.56 -1.38
N SER A 417 -21.29 1.41 -0.05
CA SER A 417 -20.04 1.25 0.67
C SER A 417 -19.20 0.13 0.08
N LYS A 418 -19.80 -1.03 -0.18
CA LYS A 418 -19.12 -2.16 -0.81
C LYS A 418 -18.53 -1.78 -2.17
N LYS A 419 -19.27 -1.07 -3.02
CA LYS A 419 -18.78 -0.58 -4.32
C LYS A 419 -17.58 0.37 -4.18
N PHE A 420 -17.62 1.32 -3.24
CA PHE A 420 -16.50 2.23 -2.99
C PHE A 420 -15.26 1.50 -2.42
N VAL A 421 -15.46 0.53 -1.52
CA VAL A 421 -14.38 -0.30 -0.95
C VAL A 421 -13.74 -1.16 -2.04
N GLU A 422 -14.55 -1.79 -2.89
CA GLU A 422 -14.10 -2.55 -4.06
C GLU A 422 -13.28 -1.65 -5.01
N TYR A 423 -13.75 -0.44 -5.30
CA TYR A 423 -13.01 0.55 -6.11
C TYR A 423 -11.66 0.94 -5.49
N ALA A 424 -11.61 1.16 -4.18
CA ALA A 424 -10.38 1.52 -3.48
C ALA A 424 -9.35 0.35 -3.44
N GLY A 425 -9.82 -0.89 -3.57
CA GLY A 425 -8.97 -2.07 -3.70
C GLY A 425 -8.05 -2.34 -2.51
N GLY A 426 -8.48 -1.96 -1.30
CA GLY A 426 -7.73 -2.13 -0.05
C GLY A 426 -6.58 -1.15 0.17
N ILE A 427 -6.52 -0.05 -0.59
CA ILE A 427 -5.53 1.03 -0.40
C ILE A 427 -6.02 1.99 0.70
N PRO A 428 -5.32 2.11 1.85
CA PRO A 428 -5.76 2.96 2.96
C PRO A 428 -6.04 4.41 2.57
N LEU A 429 -5.13 5.05 1.81
CA LEU A 429 -5.33 6.44 1.39
C LEU A 429 -6.59 6.63 0.55
N ALA A 430 -6.86 5.69 -0.37
CA ALA A 430 -8.04 5.76 -1.21
C ALA A 430 -9.33 5.65 -0.38
N LEU A 431 -9.37 4.71 0.57
CA LEU A 431 -10.50 4.54 1.50
C LEU A 431 -10.73 5.79 2.34
N VAL A 432 -9.66 6.42 2.85
CA VAL A 432 -9.74 7.64 3.67
C VAL A 432 -10.27 8.82 2.84
N VAL A 433 -9.74 9.03 1.62
CA VAL A 433 -10.18 10.13 0.75
C VAL A 433 -11.64 9.94 0.33
N LEU A 434 -12.02 8.73 -0.10
CA LEU A 434 -13.40 8.43 -0.52
C LEU A 434 -14.38 8.55 0.65
N GLY A 435 -14.06 7.96 1.80
CA GLY A 435 -14.91 8.07 2.98
C GLY A 435 -15.09 9.53 3.42
N SER A 436 -14.01 10.30 3.46
CA SER A 436 -14.07 11.73 3.82
C SER A 436 -14.85 12.55 2.80
N TYR A 437 -14.74 12.24 1.50
CA TYR A 437 -15.50 12.89 0.43
C TYR A 437 -17.00 12.65 0.49
N LEU A 438 -17.42 11.51 1.05
CA LEU A 438 -18.82 11.09 1.16
C LEU A 438 -19.48 11.46 2.49
N ARG A 439 -18.69 11.91 3.46
CA ARG A 439 -19.16 12.27 4.79
C ARG A 439 -20.22 13.37 4.72
N GLY A 440 -21.35 13.13 5.38
CA GLY A 440 -22.49 14.06 5.44
C GLY A 440 -23.37 14.11 4.19
N LYS A 441 -23.07 13.32 3.14
CA LYS A 441 -23.90 13.22 1.93
C LYS A 441 -25.01 12.18 2.08
N ASN A 442 -26.13 12.40 1.40
CA ASN A 442 -27.24 11.46 1.34
C ASN A 442 -27.00 10.34 0.31
N ILE A 443 -27.85 9.29 0.33
CA ILE A 443 -27.69 8.10 -0.51
C ILE A 443 -27.71 8.40 -2.03
N THR A 444 -28.51 9.38 -2.46
CA THR A 444 -28.56 9.81 -3.87
C THR A 444 -27.24 10.47 -4.27
N GLU A 445 -26.72 11.35 -3.43
CA GLU A 445 -25.41 11.98 -3.64
C GLU A 445 -24.26 10.97 -3.61
N TRP A 446 -24.36 9.89 -2.83
CA TRP A 446 -23.40 8.78 -2.86
C TRP A 446 -23.45 8.03 -4.19
N SER A 447 -24.64 7.74 -4.71
CA SER A 447 -24.79 7.11 -6.02
C SER A 447 -24.21 7.99 -7.12
N GLU A 448 -24.56 9.28 -7.15
CA GLU A 448 -24.01 10.23 -8.13
C GLU A 448 -22.50 10.43 -7.99
N ALA A 449 -21.99 10.39 -6.76
CA ALA A 449 -20.56 10.45 -6.48
C ALA A 449 -19.83 9.22 -7.04
N PHE A 450 -20.42 8.03 -6.87
CA PHE A 450 -19.87 6.80 -7.42
C PHE A 450 -19.86 6.84 -8.94
N ASP A 451 -20.97 7.25 -9.56
CA ASP A 451 -21.08 7.39 -11.02
C ASP A 451 -20.03 8.36 -11.59
N ARG A 452 -19.69 9.41 -10.84
CA ARG A 452 -18.67 10.40 -11.23
C ARG A 452 -17.23 9.90 -11.08
N LEU A 453 -16.94 8.90 -10.24
CA LEU A 453 -15.57 8.39 -10.03
C LEU A 453 -14.94 7.81 -11.29
N ASP A 454 -15.77 7.31 -12.19
CA ASP A 454 -15.29 6.79 -13.46
C ASP A 454 -14.94 7.88 -14.47
N GLU A 455 -15.52 9.07 -14.35
CA GLU A 455 -15.30 10.21 -15.23
C GLU A 455 -14.17 11.12 -14.74
N ASP A 456 -14.18 11.48 -13.45
CA ASP A 456 -13.12 12.27 -12.82
C ASP A 456 -12.72 11.62 -11.49
N PRO A 457 -11.72 10.72 -11.53
CA PRO A 457 -11.21 10.10 -10.31
C PRO A 457 -10.71 11.16 -9.33
N GLN A 458 -10.88 10.92 -8.03
CA GLN A 458 -10.53 11.88 -6.98
C GLN A 458 -9.06 12.33 -7.10
N LYS A 459 -8.87 13.63 -7.33
CA LYS A 459 -7.55 14.23 -7.65
C LYS A 459 -6.49 13.93 -6.59
N ASP A 460 -6.86 13.89 -5.32
CA ASP A 460 -5.91 13.64 -4.22
C ASP A 460 -5.34 12.21 -4.27
N ILE A 461 -6.18 11.22 -4.59
CA ILE A 461 -5.74 9.82 -4.79
C ILE A 461 -4.79 9.77 -6.00
N MET A 462 -5.23 10.36 -7.11
CA MET A 462 -4.48 10.33 -8.37
C MET A 462 -3.13 11.02 -8.24
N ASN A 463 -3.05 12.16 -7.56
CA ASN A 463 -1.81 12.91 -7.36
C ASN A 463 -0.79 12.09 -6.58
N VAL A 464 -1.20 11.39 -5.50
CA VAL A 464 -0.27 10.59 -4.70
C VAL A 464 0.30 9.40 -5.48
N LEU A 465 -0.54 8.75 -6.28
CA LEU A 465 -0.10 7.64 -7.14
C LEU A 465 0.77 8.13 -8.31
N LYS A 466 0.43 9.29 -8.89
CA LYS A 466 1.11 9.89 -10.03
C LYS A 466 2.55 10.30 -9.73
N ILE A 467 2.91 10.62 -8.47
CA ILE A 467 4.30 10.93 -8.08
C ILE A 467 5.29 9.86 -8.56
N SER A 468 4.95 8.57 -8.41
CA SER A 468 5.82 7.46 -8.84
C SER A 468 5.89 7.35 -10.36
N PHE A 469 4.79 7.65 -11.06
CA PHE A 469 4.75 7.71 -12.52
C PHE A 469 5.56 8.88 -13.08
N ASP A 470 5.46 10.06 -12.48
CA ASP A 470 6.13 11.28 -12.95
C ASP A 470 7.66 11.15 -12.84
N ALA A 471 8.15 10.37 -11.88
CA ALA A 471 9.56 10.03 -11.71
C ALA A 471 10.12 9.05 -12.76
N LEU A 472 9.27 8.42 -13.58
CA LEU A 472 9.71 7.51 -14.65
C LEU A 472 10.31 8.28 -15.84
N ASN A 473 11.27 7.64 -16.52
CA ASN A 473 11.77 8.13 -17.80
C ASN A 473 10.71 8.01 -18.92
N GLY A 474 10.94 8.68 -20.05
CA GLY A 474 9.96 8.76 -21.15
C GLY A 474 9.53 7.39 -21.71
N THR A 475 10.47 6.47 -21.92
CA THR A 475 10.18 5.13 -22.48
C THR A 475 9.41 4.27 -21.50
N VAL A 476 9.79 4.30 -20.21
CA VAL A 476 9.11 3.50 -19.17
C VAL A 476 7.71 4.04 -18.89
N LYS A 477 7.48 5.35 -19.02
CA LYS A 477 6.12 5.93 -19.03
C LYS A 477 5.26 5.33 -20.13
N GLN A 478 5.78 5.15 -21.35
CA GLN A 478 5.01 4.51 -22.43
C GLN A 478 4.70 3.04 -22.15
N ILE A 479 5.65 2.29 -21.57
CA ILE A 479 5.42 0.90 -21.15
C ILE A 479 4.32 0.84 -20.09
N PHE A 480 4.37 1.70 -19.06
CA PHE A 480 3.33 1.76 -18.03
C PHE A 480 1.94 2.02 -18.63
N LEU A 481 1.84 2.99 -19.54
CA LEU A 481 0.57 3.33 -20.20
C LEU A 481 0.06 2.20 -21.11
N ASP A 482 0.96 1.47 -21.79
CA ASP A 482 0.59 0.29 -22.57
C ASP A 482 0.04 -0.83 -21.70
N ILE A 483 0.66 -1.08 -20.54
CA ILE A 483 0.17 -2.07 -19.58
C ILE A 483 -1.20 -1.64 -19.02
N ALA A 484 -1.34 -0.38 -18.62
CA ALA A 484 -2.59 0.13 -18.07
C ALA A 484 -3.76 0.06 -19.08
N CYS A 485 -3.51 0.38 -20.35
CA CYS A 485 -4.56 0.41 -21.38
C CYS A 485 -4.81 -0.95 -22.04
N PHE A 486 -3.78 -1.78 -22.24
CA PHE A 486 -3.87 -2.94 -23.13
C PHE A 486 -3.40 -4.27 -22.53
N PHE A 487 -2.41 -4.27 -21.63
CA PHE A 487 -1.71 -5.51 -21.24
C PHE A 487 -1.87 -5.94 -19.77
N LYS A 488 -2.79 -5.36 -19.01
CA LYS A 488 -3.13 -5.87 -17.68
C LYS A 488 -3.72 -7.28 -17.79
N GLY A 489 -3.15 -8.22 -17.05
CA GLY A 489 -3.55 -9.63 -17.02
C GLY A 489 -2.94 -10.47 -18.13
N GLU A 490 -2.12 -9.89 -19.01
CA GLU A 490 -1.48 -10.60 -20.10
C GLU A 490 -0.12 -11.19 -19.69
N ASP A 491 0.31 -12.26 -20.35
CA ASP A 491 1.61 -12.91 -20.12
C ASP A 491 2.79 -11.96 -20.39
N GLN A 492 3.72 -11.84 -19.44
CA GLN A 492 4.84 -10.90 -19.52
C GLN A 492 5.79 -11.22 -20.68
N VAL A 493 5.97 -12.50 -21.03
CA VAL A 493 6.92 -12.91 -22.08
C VAL A 493 6.38 -12.47 -23.43
N ARG A 494 5.07 -12.66 -23.65
CA ARG A 494 4.33 -12.15 -24.81
C ARG A 494 4.46 -10.62 -24.91
N VAL A 495 4.15 -9.91 -23.83
CA VAL A 495 4.15 -8.44 -23.82
C VAL A 495 5.56 -7.86 -24.03
N LYS A 496 6.59 -8.46 -23.42
CA LYS A 496 8.00 -8.06 -23.65
C LYS A 496 8.38 -8.14 -25.14
N ARG A 497 7.96 -9.17 -25.87
CA ARG A 497 8.25 -9.30 -27.31
C ARG A 497 7.60 -8.16 -28.12
N ILE A 498 6.32 -7.87 -27.86
CA ILE A 498 5.58 -6.79 -28.53
C ILE A 498 6.25 -5.44 -28.24
N LEU A 499 6.54 -5.13 -26.97
CA LEU A 499 7.14 -3.85 -26.58
C LEU A 499 8.57 -3.70 -27.12
N LYS A 500 9.35 -4.78 -27.16
CA LYS A 500 10.70 -4.78 -27.76
C LYS A 500 10.64 -4.39 -29.24
N SER A 501 9.64 -4.87 -29.97
CA SER A 501 9.44 -4.50 -31.38
C SER A 501 9.01 -3.03 -31.58
N CYS A 502 8.45 -2.39 -30.55
CA CYS A 502 8.12 -0.96 -30.54
C CYS A 502 9.36 -0.07 -30.29
N CYS A 503 10.58 -0.63 -30.34
CA CYS A 503 11.83 0.05 -29.96
C CYS A 503 11.84 0.53 -28.50
N PHE A 504 11.09 -0.15 -27.62
CA PHE A 504 11.19 0.06 -26.18
C PHE A 504 12.22 -0.88 -25.56
N TYR A 505 12.58 -0.60 -24.30
CA TYR A 505 13.49 -1.42 -23.49
C TYR A 505 12.68 -2.17 -22.42
N PRO A 506 11.88 -3.20 -22.76
CA PRO A 506 10.94 -3.80 -21.82
C PRO A 506 11.61 -4.59 -20.70
N GLU A 507 12.84 -5.09 -20.88
CA GLU A 507 13.56 -5.78 -19.80
C GLU A 507 13.88 -4.82 -18.64
N SER A 508 14.59 -3.73 -18.91
CA SER A 508 14.86 -2.71 -17.90
C SER A 508 13.59 -1.97 -17.49
N GLY A 509 12.72 -1.64 -18.45
CA GLY A 509 11.53 -0.85 -18.18
C GLY A 509 10.49 -1.57 -17.32
N MET A 510 10.27 -2.88 -17.49
CA MET A 510 9.41 -3.63 -16.58
C MET A 510 10.05 -3.80 -15.20
N HIS A 511 11.37 -3.98 -15.14
CA HIS A 511 12.10 -4.02 -13.88
C HIS A 511 11.91 -2.72 -13.08
N ASP A 512 12.10 -1.55 -13.71
CA ASP A 512 11.87 -0.24 -13.11
C ASP A 512 10.42 -0.08 -12.56
N LEU A 513 9.43 -0.64 -13.27
CA LEU A 513 8.02 -0.59 -12.82
C LEU A 513 7.76 -1.51 -11.62
N VAL A 514 8.37 -2.70 -11.60
CA VAL A 514 8.30 -3.61 -10.45
C VAL A 514 8.98 -2.99 -9.24
N ASP A 515 10.17 -2.41 -9.40
CA ASP A 515 10.93 -1.78 -8.33
C ASP A 515 10.19 -0.62 -7.67
N LYS A 516 9.39 0.11 -8.47
CA LYS A 516 8.52 1.20 -8.00
C LYS A 516 7.16 0.73 -7.47
N ALA A 517 6.95 -0.59 -7.38
CA ALA A 517 5.69 -1.23 -7.01
C ALA A 517 4.49 -0.81 -7.88
N LEU A 518 4.74 -0.40 -9.14
CA LEU A 518 3.70 0.03 -10.08
C LEU A 518 3.03 -1.14 -10.80
N ILE A 519 3.73 -2.27 -10.93
CA ILE A 519 3.22 -3.54 -11.44
C ILE A 519 3.76 -4.69 -10.59
N LYS A 520 3.11 -5.85 -10.66
CA LYS A 520 3.60 -7.14 -10.14
C LYS A 520 3.53 -8.18 -11.25
N ILE A 521 4.37 -9.20 -11.16
CA ILE A 521 4.28 -10.39 -12.00
C ILE A 521 3.88 -11.54 -11.08
N ASN A 522 2.79 -12.24 -11.40
CA ASN A 522 2.33 -13.36 -10.59
C ASN A 522 3.08 -14.66 -10.95
N GLU A 523 2.82 -15.74 -10.21
CA GLU A 523 3.43 -17.07 -10.44
C GLU A 523 3.10 -17.66 -11.82
N ARG A 524 2.04 -17.18 -12.47
CA ARG A 524 1.62 -17.58 -13.82
C ARG A 524 2.28 -16.75 -14.92
N ASN A 525 3.24 -15.89 -14.60
CA ASN A 525 3.88 -14.94 -15.51
C ASN A 525 2.94 -13.85 -16.06
N GLU A 526 1.80 -13.57 -15.43
CA GLU A 526 0.88 -12.53 -15.88
C GLU A 526 1.23 -11.18 -15.24
N LEU A 527 1.09 -10.12 -16.03
CA LEU A 527 1.26 -8.74 -15.58
C LEU A 527 0.06 -8.29 -14.75
N TRP A 528 0.28 -8.01 -13.48
CA TRP A 528 -0.73 -7.47 -12.58
C TRP A 528 -0.48 -5.99 -12.30
N MET A 529 -1.51 -5.18 -12.44
CA MET A 529 -1.50 -3.75 -12.09
C MET A 529 -2.72 -3.46 -11.23
N HIS A 530 -2.52 -2.72 -10.14
CA HIS A 530 -3.62 -2.31 -9.26
C HIS A 530 -4.66 -1.48 -10.03
N ASP A 531 -5.95 -1.67 -9.75
CA ASP A 531 -7.06 -0.98 -10.43
C ASP A 531 -6.94 0.54 -10.37
N LEU A 532 -6.66 1.13 -9.20
CA LEU A 532 -6.35 2.57 -9.10
C LEU A 532 -5.10 3.02 -9.89
N LEU A 533 -4.05 2.21 -10.00
CA LEU A 533 -2.88 2.54 -10.84
C LEU A 533 -3.25 2.46 -12.33
N GLN A 534 -4.05 1.48 -12.72
CA GLN A 534 -4.58 1.33 -14.06
C GLN A 534 -5.46 2.54 -14.42
N LYS A 535 -6.41 2.91 -13.55
CA LYS A 535 -7.28 4.07 -13.72
C LYS A 535 -6.45 5.37 -13.82
N MET A 536 -5.38 5.50 -13.02
CA MET A 536 -4.45 6.62 -13.11
C MET A 536 -3.71 6.69 -14.45
N GLY A 537 -3.18 5.58 -14.97
CA GLY A 537 -2.59 5.54 -16.31
C GLY A 537 -3.57 5.92 -17.41
N GLN A 538 -4.80 5.41 -17.32
CA GLN A 538 -5.89 5.71 -18.24
C GLN A 538 -6.33 7.19 -18.19
N ASP A 539 -6.47 7.76 -16.99
CA ASP A 539 -6.82 9.16 -16.76
C ASP A 539 -5.75 10.12 -17.30
N ILE A 540 -4.47 9.77 -17.18
CA ILE A 540 -3.36 10.55 -17.79
C ILE A 540 -3.54 10.70 -19.30
N VAL A 541 -3.93 9.62 -19.99
CA VAL A 541 -4.19 9.65 -21.45
C VAL A 541 -5.44 10.48 -21.75
N HIS A 542 -6.50 10.31 -20.95
CA HIS A 542 -7.77 10.99 -21.14
C HIS A 542 -7.65 12.51 -20.94
N LYS A 543 -7.07 12.96 -19.81
CA LYS A 543 -6.96 14.38 -19.43
C LYS A 543 -6.06 15.20 -20.35
N LYS A 544 -5.18 14.57 -21.14
CA LYS A 544 -4.39 15.27 -22.14
C LYS A 544 -5.26 15.84 -23.27
N PHE A 545 -6.34 15.13 -23.64
CA PHE A 545 -7.30 15.54 -24.67
C PHE A 545 -8.73 15.14 -24.26
N PRO A 546 -9.36 15.87 -23.33
CA PRO A 546 -10.66 15.48 -22.76
C PRO A 546 -11.78 15.53 -23.80
N ASN A 547 -11.78 16.54 -24.69
CA ASN A 547 -12.84 16.74 -25.68
C ASN A 547 -12.51 16.19 -27.08
N GLU A 548 -11.27 15.75 -27.29
CA GLU A 548 -10.75 15.35 -28.61
C GLU A 548 -10.18 13.92 -28.57
N PRO A 549 -11.03 12.88 -28.50
CA PRO A 549 -10.56 11.50 -28.37
C PRO A 549 -9.64 11.06 -29.51
N GLY A 550 -9.82 11.57 -30.74
CA GLY A 550 -8.98 11.26 -31.90
C GLY A 550 -7.52 11.73 -31.79
N LYS A 551 -7.18 12.56 -30.79
CA LYS A 551 -5.82 13.00 -30.47
C LYS A 551 -5.16 12.20 -29.32
N ARG A 552 -5.89 11.28 -28.69
CA ARG A 552 -5.36 10.44 -27.60
C ARG A 552 -4.48 9.35 -28.19
N SER A 553 -3.34 9.07 -27.56
CA SER A 553 -2.42 8.04 -28.03
C SER A 553 -2.94 6.62 -27.85
N ARG A 554 -3.79 6.41 -26.84
CA ARG A 554 -4.38 5.10 -26.52
C ARG A 554 -5.88 5.24 -26.40
N LEU A 555 -6.58 4.33 -27.05
CA LEU A 555 -8.03 4.24 -27.06
C LEU A 555 -8.41 2.82 -26.67
N TRP A 556 -9.17 2.68 -25.59
CA TRP A 556 -9.52 1.36 -25.05
C TRP A 556 -10.99 1.35 -24.62
N ILE A 557 -11.67 0.24 -24.91
CA ILE A 557 -12.95 -0.21 -24.33
C ILE A 557 -12.81 -1.72 -24.16
N ASN A 558 -13.11 -2.24 -22.97
CA ASN A 558 -13.19 -3.67 -22.70
C ASN A 558 -14.50 -4.02 -21.97
N GLU A 559 -14.81 -5.31 -21.87
CA GLU A 559 -16.06 -5.80 -21.26
C GLU A 559 -16.29 -5.29 -19.82
N ASN A 560 -15.21 -5.07 -19.06
CA ASN A 560 -15.27 -4.55 -17.70
C ASN A 560 -15.59 -3.05 -17.66
N ALA A 561 -15.11 -2.27 -18.64
CA ALA A 561 -15.43 -0.85 -18.77
C ALA A 561 -16.88 -0.63 -19.21
N TYR A 562 -17.46 -1.54 -20.00
CA TYR A 562 -18.83 -1.41 -20.50
C TYR A 562 -19.89 -1.52 -19.38
N LYS A 563 -19.64 -2.32 -18.33
CA LYS A 563 -20.56 -2.49 -17.19
C LYS A 563 -20.53 -1.33 -16.19
N SER A 564 -19.45 -0.56 -16.14
CA SER A 564 -19.22 0.52 -15.16
C SER A 564 -19.56 1.91 -15.72
N SER A 565 -19.68 2.08 -17.03
CA SER A 565 -19.78 3.41 -17.64
C SER A 565 -21.21 3.85 -17.93
N ASN A 566 -21.63 4.96 -17.31
CA ASN A 566 -22.75 5.80 -17.77
C ASN A 566 -22.29 6.75 -18.91
N LYS A 567 -23.25 7.13 -19.76
CA LYS A 567 -23.35 8.16 -20.82
C LYS A 567 -22.11 8.86 -21.43
N CYS A 568 -21.05 9.21 -20.70
CA CYS A 568 -19.88 9.94 -21.21
C CYS A 568 -18.91 9.04 -22.00
N SER A 569 -18.86 7.73 -21.68
CA SER A 569 -18.30 6.68 -22.55
C SER A 569 -19.32 6.18 -23.59
N ARG A 570 -20.12 7.07 -24.20
CA ARG A 570 -20.81 6.83 -25.49
C ARG A 570 -19.80 6.81 -26.64
N SER A 571 -18.88 5.90 -26.40
CA SER A 571 -17.68 5.50 -27.05
C SER A 571 -16.89 6.56 -27.80
N TRP A 572 -15.61 6.63 -27.46
CA TRP A 572 -14.66 7.26 -28.36
C TRP A 572 -14.74 6.64 -29.77
N TYR A 573 -15.26 5.41 -29.96
CA TYR A 573 -15.41 4.81 -31.29
C TYR A 573 -16.46 5.53 -32.16
N GLU A 574 -17.53 6.11 -31.61
CA GLU A 574 -18.47 6.94 -32.40
C GLU A 574 -17.72 8.14 -32.97
N LYS A 575 -17.08 8.94 -32.11
CA LYS A 575 -16.32 10.12 -32.57
C LYS A 575 -15.12 9.77 -33.43
N VAL A 576 -14.37 8.71 -33.10
CA VAL A 576 -13.08 8.43 -33.72
C VAL A 576 -13.22 7.52 -34.93
N LEU A 577 -14.04 6.46 -34.84
CA LEU A 577 -14.23 5.51 -35.93
C LEU A 577 -15.38 5.93 -36.85
N VAL A 578 -16.56 6.29 -36.31
CA VAL A 578 -17.72 6.66 -37.15
C VAL A 578 -17.51 8.04 -37.78
N GLU A 579 -17.27 9.09 -36.97
CA GLU A 579 -17.04 10.46 -37.46
C GLU A 579 -15.62 10.67 -38.05
N ASN A 580 -14.77 9.64 -38.05
CA ASN A 580 -13.42 9.65 -38.63
C ASN A 580 -12.52 10.82 -38.14
N THR A 581 -12.56 11.10 -36.83
CA THR A 581 -11.72 12.13 -36.18
C THR A 581 -10.34 11.62 -35.75
N GLY A 582 -10.05 10.35 -35.98
CA GLY A 582 -8.74 9.75 -35.71
C GLY A 582 -7.59 10.51 -36.36
N THR A 583 -6.49 10.69 -35.61
CA THR A 583 -5.29 11.39 -36.09
C THR A 583 -4.05 10.50 -36.00
N THR A 584 -2.93 10.99 -36.51
CA THR A 584 -1.62 10.34 -36.39
C THR A 584 -1.13 10.23 -34.94
N ALA A 585 -1.78 10.88 -33.98
CA ALA A 585 -1.48 10.74 -32.57
C ALA A 585 -1.92 9.38 -31.99
N VAL A 586 -2.89 8.70 -32.62
CA VAL A 586 -3.40 7.41 -32.15
C VAL A 586 -2.37 6.32 -32.43
N GLU A 587 -1.88 5.68 -31.38
CA GLU A 587 -0.89 4.60 -31.44
C GLU A 587 -1.48 3.23 -31.10
N GLY A 588 -2.55 3.17 -30.30
CA GLY A 588 -3.15 1.91 -29.88
C GLY A 588 -4.67 1.96 -29.77
N ILE A 589 -5.33 0.94 -30.28
CA ILE A 589 -6.77 0.74 -30.18
C ILE A 589 -7.06 -0.66 -29.63
N PHE A 590 -7.86 -0.70 -28.57
CA PHE A 590 -8.49 -1.93 -28.08
C PHE A 590 -9.99 -1.70 -27.96
N LEU A 591 -10.75 -2.33 -28.84
CA LEU A 591 -12.21 -2.28 -28.87
C LEU A 591 -12.77 -3.68 -28.63
N SER A 592 -13.27 -3.94 -27.43
CA SER A 592 -13.96 -5.18 -27.08
C SER A 592 -15.30 -4.87 -26.41
N LEU A 593 -16.37 -5.22 -27.09
CA LEU A 593 -17.74 -5.05 -26.59
C LEU A 593 -18.22 -6.35 -25.91
N PRO A 594 -19.10 -6.28 -24.90
CA PRO A 594 -19.59 -7.47 -24.19
C PRO A 594 -20.56 -8.32 -25.01
N ALA A 595 -21.22 -7.70 -25.98
CA ALA A 595 -22.06 -8.37 -26.95
C ALA A 595 -21.60 -7.97 -28.34
N LYS A 596 -21.91 -8.82 -29.32
CA LYS A 596 -21.61 -8.56 -30.71
C LYS A 596 -22.45 -7.40 -31.21
N GLU A 597 -21.80 -6.33 -31.66
CA GLU A 597 -22.47 -5.16 -32.24
C GLU A 597 -21.94 -4.85 -33.64
N GLU A 598 -22.80 -4.28 -34.47
CA GLU A 598 -22.43 -3.78 -35.80
C GLU A 598 -22.31 -2.25 -35.75
N ILE A 599 -21.14 -1.73 -36.12
CA ILE A 599 -20.83 -0.31 -36.18
C ILE A 599 -20.90 0.16 -37.63
N GLN A 600 -21.74 1.17 -37.89
CA GLN A 600 -21.84 1.81 -39.20
C GLN A 600 -20.68 2.80 -39.38
N LEU A 601 -19.88 2.62 -40.44
CA LEU A 601 -18.75 3.50 -40.74
C LEU A 601 -19.02 4.36 -41.97
N ASP A 602 -18.81 5.68 -41.84
CA ASP A 602 -18.96 6.62 -42.95
C ASP A 602 -17.79 6.57 -43.94
N ALA A 603 -16.59 6.25 -43.44
CA ALA A 603 -15.35 6.19 -44.21
C ALA A 603 -14.37 5.18 -43.56
N ASP A 604 -13.18 5.00 -44.16
CA ASP A 604 -12.12 4.23 -43.52
C ASP A 604 -11.61 4.98 -42.27
N PRO A 605 -11.77 4.41 -41.06
CA PRO A 605 -11.43 5.07 -39.81
C PRO A 605 -9.93 5.03 -39.50
N PHE A 606 -9.18 4.12 -40.13
CA PHE A 606 -7.77 3.93 -39.85
C PHE A 606 -6.88 4.69 -40.82
N ALA A 607 -7.43 5.19 -41.93
CA ALA A 607 -6.69 5.90 -42.98
C ALA A 607 -5.79 7.05 -42.48
N LYS A 608 -6.19 7.76 -41.40
CA LYS A 608 -5.42 8.87 -40.80
C LYS A 608 -4.48 8.44 -39.66
N MET A 609 -4.60 7.21 -39.16
CA MET A 609 -3.90 6.71 -37.98
C MET A 609 -2.58 6.01 -38.36
N CYS A 610 -1.71 6.73 -39.05
CA CYS A 610 -0.49 6.16 -39.64
C CYS A 610 0.55 5.62 -38.64
N ASN A 611 0.43 5.97 -37.35
CA ASN A 611 1.33 5.53 -36.28
C ASN A 611 0.72 4.42 -35.40
N LEU A 612 -0.41 3.83 -35.83
CA LEU A 612 -1.07 2.77 -35.09
C LEU A 612 -0.15 1.54 -35.02
N ARG A 613 0.20 1.13 -33.80
CA ARG A 613 1.09 0.01 -33.49
C ARG A 613 0.39 -1.17 -32.82
N LEU A 614 -0.72 -0.93 -32.12
CA LEU A 614 -1.51 -1.96 -31.44
C LEU A 614 -2.97 -1.86 -31.89
N LEU A 615 -3.53 -2.95 -32.44
CA LEU A 615 -4.94 -3.02 -32.81
C LEU A 615 -5.56 -4.31 -32.29
N LYS A 616 -6.59 -4.18 -31.46
CA LYS A 616 -7.41 -5.28 -30.96
C LYS A 616 -8.90 -4.98 -31.15
N ILE A 617 -9.61 -5.85 -31.85
CA ILE A 617 -11.05 -5.74 -32.14
C ILE A 617 -11.72 -7.08 -31.82
N CYS A 618 -12.65 -7.07 -30.87
CA CYS A 618 -13.39 -8.24 -30.41
C CYS A 618 -14.89 -7.90 -30.29
N ASN A 619 -15.75 -8.81 -30.72
CA ASN A 619 -17.22 -8.65 -30.70
C ASN A 619 -17.73 -7.40 -31.45
N VAL A 620 -17.01 -6.95 -32.48
CA VAL A 620 -17.40 -5.80 -33.32
C VAL A 620 -17.33 -6.17 -34.78
N ASN A 621 -18.42 -5.90 -35.49
CA ASN A 621 -18.48 -5.93 -36.94
C ASN A 621 -18.59 -4.50 -37.47
N PHE A 622 -17.95 -4.21 -38.59
CA PHE A 622 -18.15 -2.96 -39.30
C PHE A 622 -18.99 -3.20 -40.55
N SER A 623 -19.94 -2.31 -40.82
CA SER A 623 -20.77 -2.39 -42.04
C SER A 623 -19.96 -2.23 -43.32
N ARG A 624 -18.88 -1.44 -43.23
CA ARG A 624 -17.83 -1.31 -44.23
C ARG A 624 -16.49 -1.72 -43.61
N CYS A 625 -15.76 -2.63 -44.25
CA CYS A 625 -14.45 -3.02 -43.73
C CYS A 625 -13.39 -1.97 -44.07
N PRO A 626 -12.52 -1.58 -43.12
CA PRO A 626 -11.35 -0.75 -43.39
C PRO A 626 -10.40 -1.40 -44.40
N GLU A 627 -9.86 -0.58 -45.31
CA GLU A 627 -8.95 -0.97 -46.39
C GLU A 627 -7.50 -0.57 -46.08
N TYR A 628 -7.29 0.35 -45.13
CA TYR A 628 -5.98 0.78 -44.68
C TYR A 628 -5.58 0.15 -43.34
N PHE A 629 -4.34 -0.32 -43.28
CA PHE A 629 -3.65 -0.69 -42.06
C PHE A 629 -2.29 0.00 -41.97
N SER A 630 -1.97 0.50 -40.78
CA SER A 630 -0.69 1.14 -40.48
C SER A 630 0.48 0.17 -40.66
N LYS A 631 1.57 0.64 -41.27
CA LYS A 631 2.82 -0.13 -41.42
C LYS A 631 3.57 -0.29 -40.09
N GLU A 632 3.19 0.47 -39.07
CA GLU A 632 3.75 0.42 -37.73
C GLU A 632 3.09 -0.64 -36.83
N LEU A 633 2.12 -1.41 -37.34
CA LEU A 633 1.47 -2.46 -36.53
C LEU A 633 2.48 -3.52 -36.05
N ARG A 634 2.46 -3.75 -34.73
CA ARG A 634 3.19 -4.82 -34.02
C ARG A 634 2.24 -5.92 -33.54
N LEU A 635 1.01 -5.55 -33.19
CA LEU A 635 -0.06 -6.46 -32.80
C LEU A 635 -1.31 -6.17 -33.62
N LEU A 636 -1.85 -7.20 -34.27
CA LEU A 636 -3.14 -7.17 -34.95
C LEU A 636 -4.00 -8.34 -34.48
N GLU A 637 -4.96 -8.06 -33.61
CA GLU A 637 -5.97 -9.00 -33.14
C GLU A 637 -7.35 -8.54 -33.63
N TRP A 638 -8.00 -9.33 -34.48
CA TRP A 638 -9.30 -8.98 -35.06
C TRP A 638 -10.17 -10.22 -35.21
N HIS A 639 -11.13 -10.37 -34.31
CA HIS A 639 -12.05 -11.52 -34.32
C HIS A 639 -13.13 -11.33 -35.38
N GLU A 640 -13.46 -12.40 -36.09
CA GLU A 640 -14.49 -12.39 -37.15
C GLU A 640 -14.21 -11.39 -38.28
N TYR A 641 -12.94 -11.27 -38.71
CA TYR A 641 -12.58 -10.37 -39.79
C TYR A 641 -13.41 -10.65 -41.06
N PRO A 642 -14.09 -9.64 -41.64
CA PRO A 642 -15.16 -9.89 -42.60
C PRO A 642 -14.68 -10.12 -44.04
N LEU A 643 -13.45 -9.73 -44.38
CA LEU A 643 -12.92 -9.85 -45.74
C LEU A 643 -12.23 -11.19 -45.98
N ALA A 644 -12.20 -11.58 -47.26
CA ALA A 644 -11.58 -12.82 -47.73
C ALA A 644 -10.03 -12.80 -47.65
N SER A 645 -9.42 -11.62 -47.62
CA SER A 645 -7.98 -11.41 -47.50
C SER A 645 -7.67 -10.08 -46.84
N LEU A 646 -6.45 -9.93 -46.31
CA LEU A 646 -5.94 -8.62 -45.91
C LEU A 646 -5.77 -7.69 -47.14
N PRO A 647 -5.86 -6.36 -46.96
CA PRO A 647 -5.68 -5.40 -48.05
C PRO A 647 -4.31 -5.55 -48.71
N SER A 648 -4.26 -5.52 -50.04
CA SER A 648 -3.02 -5.66 -50.82
C SER A 648 -2.01 -4.52 -50.59
N SER A 649 -2.49 -3.37 -50.13
CA SER A 649 -1.69 -2.21 -49.73
C SER A 649 -0.93 -2.41 -48.41
N PHE A 650 -1.38 -3.35 -47.58
CA PHE A 650 -0.83 -3.58 -46.25
C PHE A 650 0.53 -4.30 -46.33
N LYS A 651 1.54 -3.70 -45.68
CA LYS A 651 2.91 -4.24 -45.61
C LYS A 651 3.27 -4.50 -44.13
N PRO A 652 2.97 -5.71 -43.61
CA PRO A 652 3.13 -6.04 -42.18
C PRO A 652 4.59 -6.35 -41.75
N CYS A 653 5.58 -5.60 -42.22
CA CYS A 653 7.00 -5.92 -41.96
C CYS A 653 7.38 -5.90 -40.46
N GLN A 654 6.67 -5.10 -39.66
CA GLN A 654 6.93 -4.92 -38.24
C GLN A 654 6.02 -5.80 -37.35
N LEU A 655 5.11 -6.56 -37.94
CA LEU A 655 4.10 -7.31 -37.19
C LEU A 655 4.75 -8.46 -36.40
N VAL A 656 4.44 -8.55 -35.11
CA VAL A 656 4.91 -9.60 -34.20
C VAL A 656 3.84 -10.64 -33.96
N GLU A 657 2.59 -10.21 -33.83
CA GLU A 657 1.45 -11.07 -33.60
C GLU A 657 0.29 -10.75 -34.53
N LEU A 658 -0.25 -11.80 -35.15
CA LEU A 658 -1.46 -11.78 -35.94
C LEU A 658 -2.46 -12.78 -35.37
N LYS A 659 -3.62 -12.31 -34.94
CA LYS A 659 -4.71 -13.15 -34.43
C LYS A 659 -6.02 -12.76 -35.11
N MET A 660 -6.58 -13.65 -35.91
CA MET A 660 -7.81 -13.41 -36.64
C MET A 660 -8.76 -14.60 -36.56
N PRO A 661 -9.17 -15.01 -35.35
CA PRO A 661 -10.03 -16.18 -35.20
C PRO A 661 -11.42 -15.94 -35.78
N ASN A 662 -12.09 -17.01 -36.22
CA ASN A 662 -13.45 -17.01 -36.76
C ASN A 662 -13.65 -16.12 -38.01
N SER A 663 -12.59 -15.81 -38.74
CA SER A 663 -12.64 -14.86 -39.86
C SER A 663 -13.13 -15.49 -41.16
N ARG A 664 -13.56 -14.64 -42.10
CA ARG A 664 -14.00 -15.03 -43.46
C ARG A 664 -12.86 -15.17 -44.47
N ILE A 665 -11.62 -15.29 -43.96
CA ILE A 665 -10.42 -15.33 -44.77
C ILE A 665 -10.39 -16.62 -45.59
N THR A 666 -10.28 -16.49 -46.91
CA THR A 666 -10.04 -17.61 -47.83
C THR A 666 -8.56 -17.75 -48.18
N GLN A 667 -7.87 -16.62 -48.27
CA GLN A 667 -6.43 -16.49 -48.45
C GLN A 667 -5.94 -15.27 -47.66
N LEU A 668 -5.02 -15.47 -46.71
CA LEU A 668 -4.60 -14.40 -45.80
C LEU A 668 -4.01 -13.18 -46.52
N TRP A 669 -3.06 -13.41 -47.42
CA TRP A 669 -2.41 -12.35 -48.19
C TRP A 669 -1.91 -12.85 -49.55
N HIS A 670 -1.65 -11.90 -50.46
CA HIS A 670 -1.17 -12.19 -51.81
C HIS A 670 0.31 -12.61 -51.82
N GLU A 671 0.70 -13.34 -52.87
CA GLU A 671 2.06 -13.89 -53.02
C GLU A 671 3.14 -12.81 -53.18
N SER A 672 2.75 -11.58 -53.54
CA SER A 672 3.62 -10.40 -53.63
C SER A 672 3.99 -9.77 -52.28
N CYS A 673 3.54 -10.34 -51.15
CA CYS A 673 3.83 -9.80 -49.82
C CYS A 673 5.32 -9.84 -49.44
N THR A 674 5.68 -8.89 -48.58
CA THR A 674 7.04 -8.68 -48.05
C THR A 674 7.39 -9.72 -46.99
N MET A 675 8.68 -9.84 -46.69
CA MET A 675 9.19 -10.72 -45.63
C MET A 675 8.77 -10.16 -44.26
N MET A 676 8.23 -11.00 -43.39
CA MET A 676 7.76 -10.68 -42.03
C MET A 676 8.68 -11.36 -41.01
N GLU A 677 9.88 -10.79 -40.85
CA GLU A 677 10.91 -11.36 -39.97
C GLU A 677 10.55 -11.27 -38.49
N ASN A 678 9.69 -10.31 -38.12
CA ASN A 678 9.30 -10.10 -36.72
C ASN A 678 8.10 -10.96 -36.30
N LEU A 679 7.41 -11.63 -37.22
CA LEU A 679 6.18 -12.36 -36.91
C LEU A 679 6.51 -13.65 -36.17
N VAL A 680 6.04 -13.74 -34.92
CA VAL A 680 6.31 -14.84 -33.99
C VAL A 680 5.07 -15.70 -33.78
N GLN A 681 3.87 -15.10 -33.82
CA GLN A 681 2.63 -15.83 -33.63
C GLN A 681 1.60 -15.49 -34.70
N MET A 682 0.97 -16.53 -35.24
CA MET A 682 -0.16 -16.45 -36.16
C MET A 682 -1.27 -17.38 -35.69
N ASP A 683 -2.46 -16.82 -35.52
CA ASP A 683 -3.68 -17.53 -35.14
C ASP A 683 -4.80 -17.20 -36.12
N LEU A 684 -5.23 -18.20 -36.89
CA LEU A 684 -6.36 -18.15 -37.82
C LEU A 684 -7.40 -19.22 -37.43
N SER A 685 -7.49 -19.55 -36.14
CA SER A 685 -8.42 -20.57 -35.65
C SER A 685 -9.85 -20.29 -36.12
N ASN A 686 -10.58 -21.35 -36.46
CA ASN A 686 -11.95 -21.34 -36.94
C ASN A 686 -12.18 -20.46 -38.19
N CYS A 687 -11.14 -20.18 -38.99
CA CYS A 687 -11.32 -19.60 -40.33
C CYS A 687 -11.83 -20.69 -41.29
N LYS A 688 -13.12 -21.00 -41.22
CA LYS A 688 -13.76 -22.12 -41.92
C LYS A 688 -13.63 -22.04 -43.45
N PHE A 689 -13.42 -20.86 -43.99
CA PHE A 689 -13.30 -20.59 -45.42
C PHE A 689 -11.84 -20.59 -45.92
N LEU A 690 -10.85 -20.77 -45.05
CA LEU A 690 -9.44 -20.76 -45.43
C LEU A 690 -9.14 -21.97 -46.34
N ILE A 691 -8.78 -21.72 -47.59
CA ILE A 691 -8.52 -22.77 -48.59
C ILE A 691 -7.02 -23.06 -48.71
N LYS A 692 -6.18 -22.04 -48.54
CA LYS A 692 -4.72 -22.13 -48.73
C LYS A 692 -3.99 -21.39 -47.60
N THR A 693 -2.90 -21.96 -47.12
CA THR A 693 -2.02 -21.31 -46.13
C THR A 693 -1.23 -20.15 -46.74
N PRO A 694 -0.75 -19.20 -45.91
CA PRO A 694 0.24 -18.22 -46.37
C PRO A 694 1.55 -18.88 -46.82
N ASP A 695 2.34 -18.15 -47.62
CA ASP A 695 3.71 -18.59 -47.98
C ASP A 695 4.63 -18.54 -46.74
N PHE A 696 4.94 -19.71 -46.19
CA PHE A 696 5.76 -19.86 -45.01
C PHE A 696 7.20 -19.34 -45.17
N ARG A 697 7.71 -19.21 -46.42
CA ARG A 697 9.02 -18.59 -46.67
C ARG A 697 9.05 -17.12 -46.24
N LYS A 698 7.89 -16.47 -46.15
CA LYS A 698 7.75 -15.06 -45.75
C LYS A 698 7.73 -14.85 -44.25
N VAL A 699 7.62 -15.91 -43.44
CA VAL A 699 7.49 -15.85 -41.98
C VAL A 699 8.54 -16.73 -41.28
N PRO A 700 9.84 -16.44 -41.49
CA PRO A 700 10.93 -17.36 -41.15
C PRO A 700 11.13 -17.60 -39.64
N ASN A 701 10.60 -16.70 -38.78
CA ASN A 701 10.78 -16.71 -37.33
C ASN A 701 9.50 -17.05 -36.57
N LEU A 702 8.48 -17.58 -37.26
CA LEU A 702 7.22 -17.98 -36.65
C LEU A 702 7.44 -19.09 -35.62
N GLU A 703 7.00 -18.88 -34.38
CA GLU A 703 7.09 -19.84 -33.28
C GLU A 703 5.77 -20.57 -33.02
N ARG A 704 4.62 -19.93 -33.29
CA ARG A 704 3.29 -20.52 -33.05
C ARG A 704 2.37 -20.27 -34.24
N LEU A 705 1.85 -21.34 -34.80
CA LEU A 705 0.87 -21.32 -35.90
C LEU A 705 -0.37 -22.12 -35.50
N ILE A 706 -1.51 -21.43 -35.40
CA ILE A 706 -2.81 -22.03 -35.05
C ILE A 706 -3.73 -21.89 -36.24
N LEU A 707 -4.09 -23.02 -36.85
CA LEU A 707 -5.04 -23.16 -37.96
C LEU A 707 -6.19 -24.10 -37.56
N GLU A 708 -6.39 -24.31 -36.25
CA GLU A 708 -7.47 -25.12 -35.69
C GLU A 708 -8.81 -24.77 -36.34
N GLY A 709 -9.65 -25.74 -36.71
CA GLY A 709 -11.00 -25.51 -37.21
C GLY A 709 -11.07 -24.88 -38.61
N CYS A 710 -9.97 -24.82 -39.37
CA CYS A 710 -9.98 -24.41 -40.78
C CYS A 710 -10.55 -25.54 -41.67
N GLU A 711 -11.87 -25.71 -41.65
CA GLU A 711 -12.59 -26.82 -42.32
C GLU A 711 -12.40 -26.87 -43.84
N SER A 712 -12.16 -25.73 -44.52
CA SER A 712 -11.93 -25.68 -45.97
C SER A 712 -10.48 -25.89 -46.39
N LEU A 713 -9.55 -26.06 -45.44
CA LEU A 713 -8.14 -26.22 -45.76
C LEU A 713 -7.90 -27.64 -46.30
N GLU A 714 -7.66 -27.76 -47.60
CA GLU A 714 -7.53 -29.07 -48.26
C GLU A 714 -6.09 -29.57 -48.30
N SER A 715 -5.12 -28.66 -48.40
CA SER A 715 -3.71 -29.00 -48.58
C SER A 715 -2.78 -27.98 -47.94
N LEU A 716 -1.59 -28.47 -47.58
CA LEU A 716 -0.44 -27.67 -47.17
C LEU A 716 0.58 -27.63 -48.33
N PRO A 717 1.52 -26.66 -48.36
CA PRO A 717 2.60 -26.65 -49.33
C PRO A 717 3.40 -27.96 -49.27
N TYR A 718 3.76 -28.51 -50.43
CA TYR A 718 4.49 -29.79 -50.54
C TYR A 718 5.77 -29.84 -49.69
N SER A 719 6.43 -28.68 -49.53
CA SER A 719 7.59 -28.52 -48.67
C SER A 719 7.38 -27.37 -47.69
N ILE A 720 7.60 -27.62 -46.40
CA ILE A 720 7.57 -26.61 -45.33
C ILE A 720 8.90 -26.59 -44.59
N SER A 721 9.42 -25.41 -44.30
CA SER A 721 10.61 -25.22 -43.46
C SER A 721 10.42 -24.01 -42.55
N LEU A 722 10.13 -24.26 -41.28
CA LEU A 722 9.92 -23.24 -40.26
C LEU A 722 10.81 -23.55 -39.04
N LYS A 723 12.04 -23.03 -39.08
CA LYS A 723 13.12 -23.38 -38.13
C LYS A 723 12.80 -23.04 -36.66
N SER A 724 11.96 -22.02 -36.44
CA SER A 724 11.62 -21.50 -35.11
C SER A 724 10.27 -22.02 -34.59
N LEU A 725 9.51 -22.76 -35.39
CA LEU A 725 8.15 -23.17 -35.03
C LEU A 725 8.20 -24.18 -33.90
N LYS A 726 7.49 -23.88 -32.81
CA LYS A 726 7.37 -24.69 -31.59
C LYS A 726 6.02 -25.38 -31.50
N THR A 727 4.95 -24.68 -31.89
CA THR A 727 3.58 -25.20 -31.89
C THR A 727 2.96 -25.05 -33.26
N PHE A 728 2.44 -26.16 -33.80
CA PHE A 728 1.63 -26.17 -35.02
C PHE A 728 0.32 -26.90 -34.77
N ASP A 729 -0.79 -26.17 -34.81
CA ASP A 729 -2.12 -26.71 -34.60
C ASP A 729 -2.94 -26.67 -35.90
N LEU A 730 -3.38 -27.83 -36.35
CA LEU A 730 -4.24 -28.06 -37.52
C LEU A 730 -5.50 -28.86 -37.12
N SER A 731 -5.80 -28.93 -35.83
CA SER A 731 -6.91 -29.74 -35.33
C SER A 731 -8.22 -29.29 -35.96
N GLY A 732 -9.13 -30.20 -36.31
CA GLY A 732 -10.40 -29.86 -36.94
C GLY A 732 -10.31 -29.38 -38.40
N CYS A 733 -9.13 -29.38 -39.04
CA CYS A 733 -9.01 -29.22 -40.49
C CYS A 733 -9.53 -30.46 -41.24
N SER A 734 -10.85 -30.62 -41.26
CA SER A 734 -11.54 -31.86 -41.67
C SER A 734 -11.37 -32.23 -43.15
N LYS A 735 -10.97 -31.31 -44.02
CA LYS A 735 -10.63 -31.59 -45.43
C LYS A 735 -9.15 -31.81 -45.70
N LEU A 736 -8.28 -31.64 -44.71
CA LEU A 736 -6.84 -31.82 -44.87
C LEU A 736 -6.52 -33.32 -44.99
N LYS A 737 -6.17 -33.77 -46.20
CA LYS A 737 -5.97 -35.20 -46.51
C LYS A 737 -4.53 -35.68 -46.35
N GLU A 738 -3.57 -34.76 -46.44
CA GLU A 738 -2.15 -35.06 -46.50
C GLU A 738 -1.36 -34.02 -45.69
N PHE A 739 -0.31 -34.49 -45.03
CA PHE A 739 0.70 -33.63 -44.40
C PHE A 739 1.90 -33.48 -45.36
N PRO A 740 2.68 -32.38 -45.32
CA PRO A 740 3.75 -32.11 -46.28
C PRO A 740 4.79 -33.22 -46.39
N GLU A 741 4.99 -33.75 -47.59
CA GLU A 741 5.92 -34.86 -47.83
C GLU A 741 7.37 -34.48 -47.48
N THR A 742 7.75 -33.22 -47.73
CA THR A 742 9.08 -32.70 -47.41
C THR A 742 9.05 -31.72 -46.24
N LEU A 743 9.50 -32.17 -45.07
CA LEU A 743 9.81 -31.29 -43.96
C LEU A 743 11.27 -30.83 -44.05
N GLY A 744 11.48 -29.52 -44.04
CA GLY A 744 12.79 -28.86 -44.01
C GLY A 744 13.37 -28.84 -42.60
N ASN A 745 13.96 -27.71 -42.20
CA ASN A 745 14.45 -27.53 -40.83
C ASN A 745 13.28 -27.09 -39.94
N MET A 746 12.81 -27.98 -39.05
CA MET A 746 11.73 -27.78 -38.09
C MET A 746 12.05 -28.46 -36.75
N GLU A 747 13.34 -28.47 -36.36
CA GLU A 747 13.80 -29.18 -35.16
C GLU A 747 13.25 -28.58 -33.85
N ALA A 748 12.85 -27.30 -33.86
CA ALA A 748 12.26 -26.62 -32.71
C ALA A 748 10.81 -27.03 -32.42
N LEU A 749 10.14 -27.74 -33.34
CA LEU A 749 8.73 -28.09 -33.20
C LEU A 749 8.56 -29.08 -32.05
N SER A 750 7.87 -28.65 -31.00
CA SER A 750 7.63 -29.42 -29.77
C SER A 750 6.22 -29.98 -29.69
N GLU A 751 5.24 -29.34 -30.33
CA GLU A 751 3.83 -29.68 -30.29
C GLU A 751 3.22 -29.64 -31.70
N LEU A 752 2.63 -30.76 -32.12
CA LEU A 752 1.91 -30.90 -33.39
C LEU A 752 0.52 -31.48 -33.11
N TYR A 753 -0.52 -30.74 -33.47
CA TYR A 753 -1.91 -31.19 -33.32
C TYR A 753 -2.55 -31.36 -34.69
N LEU A 754 -3.05 -32.57 -34.95
CA LEU A 754 -3.70 -32.99 -36.20
C LEU A 754 -5.06 -33.63 -35.92
N ASP A 755 -5.59 -33.46 -34.70
CA ASP A 755 -6.81 -34.10 -34.24
C ASP A 755 -7.99 -33.77 -35.18
N GLY A 756 -8.86 -34.72 -35.50
CA GLY A 756 -10.04 -34.50 -36.35
C GLY A 756 -9.74 -34.14 -37.81
N THR A 757 -8.51 -34.34 -38.29
CA THR A 757 -8.15 -34.15 -39.71
C THR A 757 -8.51 -35.37 -40.56
N ALA A 758 -8.52 -35.21 -41.89
CA ALA A 758 -8.73 -36.31 -42.85
C ALA A 758 -7.41 -36.97 -43.31
N ILE A 759 -6.31 -36.76 -42.57
CA ILE A 759 -4.99 -37.26 -42.92
C ILE A 759 -5.00 -38.79 -42.99
N ARG A 760 -4.50 -39.33 -44.10
CA ARG A 760 -4.46 -40.79 -44.32
C ARG A 760 -3.20 -41.44 -43.76
N THR A 761 -2.07 -40.76 -43.88
CA THR A 761 -0.75 -41.22 -43.44
C THR A 761 0.11 -40.01 -43.09
N LEU A 762 1.09 -40.19 -42.20
CA LEU A 762 2.14 -39.21 -41.97
C LEU A 762 3.36 -39.51 -42.86
N PRO A 763 4.07 -38.49 -43.38
CA PRO A 763 5.17 -38.67 -44.31
C PRO A 763 6.42 -39.22 -43.60
N ALA A 764 7.29 -39.92 -44.33
CA ALA A 764 8.54 -40.45 -43.77
C ALA A 764 9.48 -39.33 -43.26
N SER A 765 9.32 -38.11 -43.76
CA SER A 765 10.06 -36.93 -43.33
C SER A 765 9.72 -36.49 -41.89
N ILE A 766 8.65 -37.01 -41.27
CA ILE A 766 8.30 -36.73 -39.87
C ILE A 766 9.45 -37.03 -38.91
N ARG A 767 10.34 -37.98 -39.24
CA ARG A 767 11.59 -38.28 -38.51
C ARG A 767 12.50 -37.08 -38.26
N LYS A 768 12.33 -36.00 -39.03
CA LYS A 768 13.11 -34.77 -38.88
C LYS A 768 12.63 -33.89 -37.74
N LEU A 769 11.43 -34.11 -37.19
CA LEU A 769 10.87 -33.36 -36.08
C LEU A 769 11.48 -33.81 -34.74
N ARG A 770 12.81 -33.68 -34.60
CA ARG A 770 13.57 -34.24 -33.47
C ARG A 770 13.17 -33.67 -32.11
N GLY A 771 12.65 -32.44 -32.07
CA GLY A 771 12.16 -31.79 -30.84
C GLY A 771 10.72 -32.15 -30.46
N LEU A 772 10.00 -32.91 -31.30
CA LEU A 772 8.57 -33.15 -31.09
C LEU A 772 8.34 -33.95 -29.82
N SER A 773 7.58 -33.38 -28.90
CA SER A 773 7.27 -33.98 -27.59
C SER A 773 5.80 -34.37 -27.43
N LEU A 774 4.92 -33.73 -28.19
CA LEU A 774 3.49 -34.01 -28.22
C LEU A 774 2.99 -34.13 -29.66
N LEU A 775 2.29 -35.22 -29.96
CA LEU A 775 1.59 -35.47 -31.23
C LEU A 775 0.11 -35.77 -30.98
N GLY A 776 -0.78 -34.89 -31.43
CA GLY A 776 -2.23 -35.08 -31.39
C GLY A 776 -2.78 -35.64 -32.70
N LEU A 777 -3.51 -36.76 -32.64
CA LEU A 777 -4.09 -37.51 -33.75
C LEU A 777 -5.46 -38.11 -33.37
N SER A 778 -6.11 -37.57 -32.35
CA SER A 778 -7.44 -38.00 -31.92
C SER A 778 -8.45 -37.77 -33.05
N ASP A 779 -9.46 -38.63 -33.18
CA ASP A 779 -10.54 -38.49 -34.18
C ASP A 779 -10.10 -38.40 -35.65
N CYS A 780 -8.87 -38.84 -35.98
CA CYS A 780 -8.38 -38.99 -37.35
C CYS A 780 -8.96 -40.25 -38.02
N LYS A 781 -10.22 -40.20 -38.44
CA LYS A 781 -10.99 -41.38 -38.93
C LYS A 781 -10.41 -42.05 -40.17
N ASN A 782 -9.62 -41.32 -40.97
CA ASN A 782 -9.03 -41.82 -42.22
C ASN A 782 -7.58 -42.30 -42.07
N LEU A 783 -7.01 -42.24 -40.87
CA LEU A 783 -5.61 -42.61 -40.64
C LEU A 783 -5.44 -44.13 -40.77
N MET A 784 -4.78 -44.57 -41.83
CA MET A 784 -4.66 -45.99 -42.19
C MET A 784 -3.43 -46.66 -41.57
N SER A 785 -2.33 -45.92 -41.43
CA SER A 785 -1.06 -46.45 -40.89
C SER A 785 -0.19 -45.35 -40.28
N PHE A 786 0.67 -45.75 -39.36
CA PHE A 786 1.73 -44.92 -38.81
C PHE A 786 3.04 -45.21 -39.54
N PRO A 787 3.78 -44.20 -40.05
CA PRO A 787 5.09 -44.46 -40.63
C PRO A 787 6.05 -44.94 -39.52
N MET A 788 6.87 -45.96 -39.82
CA MET A 788 7.98 -46.40 -38.96
C MET A 788 8.93 -45.25 -38.57
N ALA A 789 8.93 -44.17 -39.35
CA ALA A 789 9.62 -42.92 -39.06
C ALA A 789 9.26 -42.31 -37.69
N ILE A 790 8.08 -42.57 -37.13
CA ILE A 790 7.69 -42.08 -35.80
C ILE A 790 8.55 -42.70 -34.68
N CYS A 791 9.04 -43.93 -34.86
CA CYS A 791 9.96 -44.56 -33.90
C CYS A 791 11.31 -43.84 -33.78
N SER A 792 11.64 -42.93 -34.71
CA SER A 792 12.86 -42.13 -34.66
C SER A 792 12.70 -40.77 -33.94
N LEU A 793 11.48 -40.46 -33.45
CA LEU A 793 11.19 -39.26 -32.68
C LEU A 793 11.60 -39.43 -31.22
N THR A 794 12.90 -39.22 -30.95
CA THR A 794 13.50 -39.48 -29.62
C THR A 794 12.96 -38.59 -28.49
N SER A 795 12.37 -37.43 -28.81
CA SER A 795 11.85 -36.48 -27.82
C SER A 795 10.36 -36.66 -27.52
N LEU A 796 9.70 -37.59 -28.20
CA LEU A 796 8.25 -37.77 -28.12
C LEU A 796 7.85 -38.34 -26.77
N LYS A 797 6.96 -37.64 -26.06
CA LYS A 797 6.49 -38.01 -24.72
C LYS A 797 5.03 -38.40 -24.72
N TYR A 798 4.22 -37.70 -25.50
CA TYR A 798 2.78 -37.88 -25.55
C TYR A 798 2.31 -38.06 -26.98
N ILE A 799 1.49 -39.09 -27.18
CA ILE A 799 0.75 -39.31 -28.42
C ILE A 799 -0.71 -39.50 -28.04
N TYR A 800 -1.59 -38.62 -28.54
CA TYR A 800 -3.03 -38.75 -28.36
C TYR A 800 -3.64 -39.34 -29.62
N ILE A 801 -4.19 -40.55 -29.51
CA ILE A 801 -4.87 -41.24 -30.62
C ILE A 801 -6.19 -41.77 -30.06
N CYS A 802 -7.29 -41.46 -30.75
CA CYS A 802 -8.59 -42.09 -30.50
C CYS A 802 -8.88 -43.02 -31.68
N ILE A 803 -8.78 -44.33 -31.44
CA ILE A 803 -8.85 -45.35 -32.49
C ILE A 803 -10.32 -45.59 -32.86
N THR A 804 -10.72 -45.12 -34.04
CA THR A 804 -12.00 -45.52 -34.68
C THR A 804 -11.80 -46.34 -35.96
N ALA A 805 -10.55 -46.49 -36.43
CA ALA A 805 -10.20 -47.26 -37.62
C ALA A 805 -9.20 -48.39 -37.30
N HIS A 806 -9.31 -49.53 -37.99
CA HIS A 806 -8.36 -50.64 -37.90
C HIS A 806 -6.99 -50.22 -38.48
N ILE A 807 -6.10 -49.71 -37.63
CA ILE A 807 -4.71 -49.39 -37.97
C ILE A 807 -3.95 -50.72 -38.13
N TYR A 808 -3.32 -50.95 -39.29
CA TYR A 808 -2.46 -52.12 -39.57
C TYR A 808 -0.98 -51.79 -39.40
#